data_AF-A0A9W8YEP4-F1
#
_entry.id   AF-A0A9W8YEP4-F1
#
_cell.length_a   1.000
_cell.length_b   1.000
_cell.length_c   1.000
_cell.angle_alpha   90.00
_cell.angle_beta   90.00
_cell.angle_gamma   90.00
#
_symmetry.space_group_name_H-M   'P 1'
#
loop_
_entity.id
_entity.type
_entity.pdbx_description
1 polymer ?
#
loop_
_entity_poly.entity_id
_entity_poly.type
_entity_poly.pdbx_seq_one_letter_code
_entity_poly.pdbx_strand_id
1 'polypeptide(L)'
;MEGGVDMEERSAPDAVPDSKDQQAEATDDAEEDNKFQKAIGAWRNIDLTTLIPQLDTVASDLVAHQRDTLTQRKDLAQKTKDFRKLDDASKLNDFKALLKSYQNFIDLISNQSKTVQAAFFQVYSPLSEAPDPYPLLEASVDSLVTAEEIVPKLTSENERLQKTVASLTTQLDDSEKKLEEERTARQGLEGGQDSKIKDIEASWSAVLSEKQDNWEAKEKSLEEKVENQDRLLKELKASYEVSQRLGRGEEAEGASASGATAAELEMVSSELERTSHRLAEIEARNEQLRLELAQSASAQVQHVAIEEDPSFLRLRSENSSLLRKLENARFEKDSDRTRLETETRTLEREIKSLKSEKDALREKVQKWGDYENVKQELEVLKSIEFATGDDDDEATELALSQNGATGKGKGETLEQLLLARNKKLSNELTVLRVSHQDLQSRLEALQDELSNTNMDLEKSRQLNETLEADLEKVQQEATNAFDPSGMSVAGTYVSRYPQSSFAGGRRGRSSPTSSIISGFDNSQSPTLASLRAGGSEPVGGGSGILPMVTAQRDRFKKRNSELEAELQKLHSTISALRSEIGALQKDNLDLYEKTRYVSSYNAHSRGPASSASAYGANPNPSTINVGDGGGAVDKYQAKYESNLSPFAAFRGRESARAMKRMHLFERMILRVTKFVLQTRTSRNIFAAYLLGLHFMVFYMLFSYETSSAGSAIVGAAAPGGPIAAGADDPTVWQKEGFEEGGVS
;
A
#
# COMPACT_ATOMS: atom_id res chain seq x y z
N MET A 1 -38.59 -56.97 -19.89
CA MET A 1 -39.52 -56.65 -18.78
C MET A 1 -39.22 -55.24 -18.29
N GLU A 2 -40.16 -54.63 -17.58
CA GLU A 2 -40.08 -53.23 -17.12
C GLU A 2 -38.88 -52.93 -16.22
N GLY A 3 -38.54 -51.64 -16.09
CA GLY A 3 -37.47 -51.19 -15.20
C GLY A 3 -36.92 -49.78 -15.50
N GLY A 4 -37.78 -48.81 -15.81
CA GLY A 4 -37.38 -47.40 -15.88
C GLY A 4 -37.93 -46.61 -14.70
N VAL A 5 -37.15 -45.70 -14.14
CA VAL A 5 -37.60 -44.54 -13.33
C VAL A 5 -36.45 -43.52 -13.22
N ASP A 6 -36.82 -42.26 -13.45
CA ASP A 6 -36.23 -40.96 -13.07
C ASP A 6 -34.74 -40.63 -13.28
N MET A 7 -34.53 -39.48 -13.93
CA MET A 7 -33.32 -38.66 -13.85
C MET A 7 -33.39 -37.75 -12.61
N GLU A 8 -32.32 -37.67 -11.82
CA GLU A 8 -32.04 -36.48 -11.00
C GLU A 8 -30.81 -35.75 -11.54
N GLU A 9 -31.05 -34.58 -12.12
CA GLU A 9 -30.00 -33.64 -12.54
C GLU A 9 -29.40 -32.96 -11.30
N ARG A 10 -28.20 -33.35 -10.89
CA ARG A 10 -27.49 -32.76 -9.74
C ARG A 10 -26.38 -31.83 -10.22
N SER A 11 -26.68 -30.54 -10.27
CA SER A 11 -25.76 -29.46 -10.61
C SER A 11 -24.49 -29.49 -9.78
N ALA A 12 -23.35 -29.18 -10.42
CA ALA A 12 -22.09 -28.94 -9.72
C ALA A 12 -22.19 -27.67 -8.84
N PRO A 13 -21.44 -27.60 -7.71
CA PRO A 13 -21.38 -26.39 -6.91
C PRO A 13 -20.65 -25.28 -7.66
N ASP A 14 -21.36 -24.18 -7.91
CA ASP A 14 -20.87 -23.04 -8.69
C ASP A 14 -19.81 -22.25 -7.92
N ALA A 15 -18.56 -22.33 -8.37
CA ALA A 15 -17.40 -21.66 -7.78
C ALA A 15 -17.25 -20.26 -8.37
N VAL A 16 -18.12 -19.33 -7.92
CA VAL A 16 -18.18 -17.94 -8.39
C VAL A 16 -16.78 -17.30 -8.41
N PRO A 17 -16.22 -16.95 -9.58
CA PRO A 17 -14.99 -16.19 -9.66
C PRO A 17 -15.25 -14.74 -9.23
N ASP A 18 -14.26 -14.11 -8.62
CA ASP A 18 -14.36 -12.72 -8.13
C ASP A 18 -14.19 -11.72 -9.28
N SER A 19 -15.14 -11.75 -10.21
CA SER A 19 -15.09 -11.05 -11.51
C SER A 19 -15.43 -9.57 -11.44
N LYS A 20 -15.81 -9.05 -10.27
CA LYS A 20 -16.30 -7.67 -10.11
C LYS A 20 -15.20 -6.63 -10.21
N ASP A 21 -14.05 -6.85 -9.58
CA ASP A 21 -12.94 -5.90 -9.63
C ASP A 21 -12.36 -5.80 -11.05
N GLN A 22 -12.20 -6.93 -11.75
CA GLN A 22 -11.75 -6.94 -13.15
C GLN A 22 -12.80 -6.41 -14.14
N GLN A 23 -14.10 -6.52 -13.84
CA GLN A 23 -15.13 -5.83 -14.63
C GLN A 23 -15.14 -4.32 -14.37
N ALA A 24 -14.85 -3.88 -13.15
CA ALA A 24 -14.80 -2.45 -12.81
C ALA A 24 -13.66 -1.73 -13.56
N GLU A 25 -12.42 -2.21 -13.46
CA GLU A 25 -11.28 -1.64 -14.19
C GLU A 25 -11.53 -1.62 -15.71
N ALA A 26 -12.02 -2.73 -16.27
CA ALA A 26 -12.35 -2.81 -17.70
C ALA A 26 -13.53 -1.92 -18.13
N THR A 27 -14.42 -1.50 -17.22
CA THR A 27 -15.46 -0.51 -17.52
C THR A 27 -14.98 0.93 -17.42
N ASP A 28 -14.08 1.26 -16.48
CA ASP A 28 -13.51 2.61 -16.39
C ASP A 28 -12.60 2.89 -17.59
N ASP A 29 -11.71 1.96 -17.97
CA ASP A 29 -10.90 2.06 -19.19
C ASP A 29 -11.78 2.26 -20.43
N ALA A 30 -12.87 1.49 -20.56
CA ALA A 30 -13.80 1.62 -21.68
C ALA A 30 -14.58 2.95 -21.66
N GLU A 31 -14.92 3.49 -20.48
CA GLU A 31 -15.50 4.83 -20.38
C GLU A 31 -14.49 5.93 -20.72
N GLU A 32 -13.22 5.81 -20.32
CA GLU A 32 -12.14 6.71 -20.68
C GLU A 32 -11.92 6.72 -22.20
N ASP A 33 -11.81 5.55 -22.83
CA ASP A 33 -11.67 5.39 -24.28
C ASP A 33 -12.84 6.04 -25.04
N ASN A 34 -14.07 5.93 -24.52
CA ASN A 34 -15.24 6.64 -25.04
C ASN A 34 -15.15 8.17 -24.85
N LYS A 35 -14.58 8.66 -23.74
CA LYS A 35 -14.33 10.10 -23.52
C LYS A 35 -13.28 10.62 -24.53
N PHE A 36 -12.19 9.88 -24.76
CA PHE A 36 -11.18 10.21 -25.78
C PHE A 36 -11.77 10.23 -27.20
N GLN A 37 -12.48 9.18 -27.60
CA GLN A 37 -13.10 9.11 -28.94
C GLN A 37 -14.13 10.23 -29.17
N LYS A 38 -14.95 10.56 -28.14
CA LYS A 38 -15.89 11.68 -28.20
C LYS A 38 -15.20 13.03 -28.31
N ALA A 39 -14.09 13.23 -27.58
CA ALA A 39 -13.29 14.45 -27.66
C ALA A 39 -12.62 14.62 -29.04
N ILE A 40 -12.01 13.55 -29.57
CA ILE A 40 -11.44 13.53 -30.92
C ILE A 40 -12.53 13.83 -31.97
N GLY A 41 -13.75 13.31 -31.79
CA GLY A 41 -14.91 13.66 -32.61
C GLY A 41 -15.25 15.15 -32.58
N ALA A 42 -15.31 15.76 -31.39
CA ALA A 42 -15.59 17.19 -31.23
C ALA A 42 -14.51 18.07 -31.90
N TRP A 43 -13.23 17.82 -31.61
CA TRP A 43 -12.11 18.57 -32.19
C TRP A 43 -11.98 18.38 -33.71
N ARG A 44 -12.34 17.20 -34.23
CA ARG A 44 -12.45 16.95 -35.68
C ARG A 44 -13.61 17.69 -36.33
N ASN A 45 -14.74 17.88 -35.62
CA ASN A 45 -15.89 18.63 -36.13
C ASN A 45 -15.67 20.16 -36.11
N ILE A 46 -14.80 20.67 -35.22
CA ILE A 46 -14.35 22.07 -35.24
C ILE A 46 -13.52 22.38 -36.50
N ASP A 47 -12.75 21.39 -36.99
CA ASP A 47 -11.81 21.49 -38.12
C ASP A 47 -11.11 22.86 -38.25
N LEU A 48 -10.14 23.09 -37.36
CA LEU A 48 -9.31 24.31 -37.36
C LEU A 48 -8.68 24.60 -38.73
N THR A 49 -8.44 23.57 -39.55
CA THR A 49 -7.91 23.68 -40.92
C THR A 49 -8.80 24.50 -41.85
N THR A 50 -10.14 24.37 -41.73
CA THR A 50 -11.10 25.14 -42.54
C THR A 50 -11.73 26.29 -41.78
N LEU A 51 -11.77 26.24 -40.44
CA LEU A 51 -12.27 27.33 -39.60
C LEU A 51 -11.36 28.58 -39.65
N ILE A 52 -10.03 28.40 -39.65
CA ILE A 52 -9.09 29.54 -39.68
C ILE A 52 -9.24 30.37 -40.97
N PRO A 53 -9.21 29.80 -42.20
CA PRO A 53 -9.46 30.56 -43.43
C PRO A 53 -10.84 31.23 -43.52
N GLN A 54 -11.87 30.64 -42.92
CA GLN A 54 -13.19 31.27 -42.79
C GLN A 54 -13.13 32.50 -41.87
N LEU A 55 -12.44 32.38 -40.73
CA LEU A 55 -12.29 33.47 -39.77
C LEU A 55 -11.41 34.60 -40.31
N ASP A 56 -10.36 34.30 -41.08
CA ASP A 56 -9.55 35.30 -41.81
C ASP A 56 -10.40 36.08 -42.83
N THR A 57 -11.32 35.38 -43.52
CA THR A 57 -12.27 36.01 -44.45
C THR A 57 -13.22 36.96 -43.70
N VAL A 58 -13.81 36.51 -42.59
CA VAL A 58 -14.65 37.35 -41.71
C VAL A 58 -13.87 38.54 -41.14
N ALA A 59 -12.59 38.37 -40.79
CA ALA A 59 -11.75 39.46 -40.29
C ALA A 59 -11.48 40.52 -41.37
N SER A 60 -11.23 40.09 -42.61
CA SER A 60 -11.13 40.97 -43.79
C SER A 60 -12.43 41.75 -44.02
N ASP A 61 -13.58 41.06 -44.01
CA ASP A 61 -14.89 41.68 -44.19
C ASP A 61 -15.24 42.65 -43.05
N LEU A 62 -14.85 42.34 -41.81
CA LEU A 62 -15.01 43.26 -40.68
C LEU A 62 -14.18 44.54 -40.85
N VAL A 63 -12.94 44.45 -41.33
CA VAL A 63 -12.10 45.63 -41.64
C VAL A 63 -12.70 46.44 -42.80
N ALA A 64 -13.19 45.78 -43.86
CA ALA A 64 -13.88 46.43 -44.96
C ALA A 64 -15.15 47.15 -44.48
N HIS A 65 -15.99 46.49 -43.68
CA HIS A 65 -17.17 47.08 -43.07
C HIS A 65 -16.82 48.27 -42.18
N GLN A 66 -15.82 48.20 -41.30
CA GLN A 66 -15.39 49.32 -40.45
C GLN A 66 -14.99 50.55 -41.28
N ARG A 67 -14.25 50.35 -42.38
CA ARG A 67 -13.87 51.41 -43.32
C ARG A 67 -15.12 52.04 -43.95
N ASP A 68 -16.08 51.22 -44.35
CA ASP A 68 -17.28 51.66 -45.07
C ASP A 68 -18.33 52.30 -44.13
N THR A 69 -18.41 51.90 -42.86
CA THR A 69 -19.12 52.67 -41.82
C THR A 69 -18.51 54.07 -41.69
N LEU A 70 -17.19 54.18 -41.73
CA LEU A 70 -16.47 55.44 -41.51
C LEU A 70 -16.62 56.40 -42.70
N THR A 71 -16.61 55.91 -43.94
CA THR A 71 -16.92 56.73 -45.14
C THR A 71 -18.38 57.17 -45.16
N GLN A 72 -19.33 56.23 -45.01
CA GLN A 72 -20.76 56.58 -45.03
C GLN A 72 -21.16 57.53 -43.90
N ARG A 73 -20.54 57.43 -42.72
CA ARG A 73 -20.74 58.38 -41.61
C ARG A 73 -20.26 59.80 -41.96
N LYS A 74 -19.16 59.94 -42.72
CA LYS A 74 -18.67 61.23 -43.22
C LYS A 74 -19.62 61.80 -44.28
N ASP A 75 -20.04 60.98 -45.23
CA ASP A 75 -20.97 61.39 -46.30
C ASP A 75 -22.33 61.82 -45.73
N LEU A 76 -22.84 61.10 -44.73
CA LEU A 76 -24.07 61.43 -44.02
C LEU A 76 -23.93 62.75 -43.25
N ALA A 77 -22.84 62.93 -42.50
CA ALA A 77 -22.57 64.19 -41.80
C ALA A 77 -22.44 65.39 -42.77
N GLN A 78 -21.84 65.18 -43.95
CA GLN A 78 -21.75 66.20 -44.99
C GLN A 78 -23.12 66.52 -45.62
N LYS A 79 -23.94 65.50 -45.93
CA LYS A 79 -25.33 65.68 -46.40
C LYS A 79 -26.18 66.45 -45.40
N THR A 80 -26.09 66.14 -44.09
CA THR A 80 -26.78 66.90 -43.04
C THR A 80 -26.27 68.33 -42.93
N LYS A 81 -24.96 68.56 -43.10
CA LYS A 81 -24.35 69.90 -43.11
C LYS A 81 -24.79 70.74 -44.30
N ASP A 82 -24.97 70.12 -45.47
CA ASP A 82 -25.41 70.81 -46.69
C ASP A 82 -26.93 71.06 -46.70
N PHE A 83 -27.73 70.08 -46.26
CA PHE A 83 -29.17 70.27 -46.03
C PHE A 83 -29.48 71.45 -45.10
N ARG A 84 -28.64 71.67 -44.08
CA ARG A 84 -28.77 72.81 -43.15
C ARG A 84 -28.56 74.19 -43.82
N LYS A 85 -27.94 74.25 -45.01
CA LYS A 85 -27.69 75.49 -45.78
C LYS A 85 -28.81 75.85 -46.74
N LEU A 86 -29.69 74.90 -47.07
CA LEU A 86 -30.79 75.11 -48.02
C LEU A 86 -31.80 76.15 -47.49
N ASP A 87 -32.52 76.82 -48.38
CA ASP A 87 -33.74 77.56 -48.03
C ASP A 87 -34.87 76.60 -47.62
N ASP A 88 -35.91 77.11 -46.96
CA ASP A 88 -36.96 76.26 -46.38
C ASP A 88 -37.85 75.56 -47.41
N ALA A 89 -37.97 76.06 -48.65
CA ALA A 89 -38.69 75.37 -49.71
C ALA A 89 -37.84 74.19 -50.25
N SER A 90 -36.55 74.40 -50.48
CA SER A 90 -35.62 73.33 -50.87
C SER A 90 -35.46 72.26 -49.77
N LYS A 91 -35.41 72.65 -48.49
CA LYS A 91 -35.42 71.70 -47.36
C LYS A 91 -36.63 70.76 -47.41
N LEU A 92 -37.82 71.27 -47.76
CA LEU A 92 -39.05 70.48 -47.79
C LEU A 92 -39.00 69.39 -48.87
N ASN A 93 -38.34 69.67 -50.00
CA ASN A 93 -38.09 68.68 -51.05
C ASN A 93 -37.04 67.63 -50.64
N ASP A 94 -35.88 68.07 -50.12
CA ASP A 94 -34.72 67.20 -49.85
C ASP A 94 -34.83 66.40 -48.55
N PHE A 95 -35.73 66.76 -47.63
CA PHE A 95 -35.87 66.08 -46.32
C PHE A 95 -36.06 64.57 -46.46
N LYS A 96 -36.84 64.12 -47.46
CA LYS A 96 -37.08 62.71 -47.75
C LYS A 96 -35.81 61.97 -48.24
N ALA A 97 -34.93 62.66 -48.96
CA ALA A 97 -33.64 62.10 -49.38
C ALA A 97 -32.66 62.01 -48.21
N LEU A 98 -32.61 63.04 -47.35
CA LEU A 98 -31.78 63.01 -46.14
C LEU A 98 -32.23 61.89 -45.18
N LEU A 99 -33.53 61.79 -44.89
CA LEU A 99 -34.09 60.72 -44.05
C LEU A 99 -33.75 59.32 -44.58
N LYS A 100 -33.86 59.11 -45.89
CA LYS A 100 -33.48 57.84 -46.52
C LYS A 100 -31.97 57.56 -46.41
N SER A 101 -31.12 58.58 -46.44
CA SER A 101 -29.67 58.39 -46.20
C SER A 101 -29.33 58.04 -44.75
N TYR A 102 -30.10 58.54 -43.77
CA TYR A 102 -30.01 58.07 -42.37
C TYR A 102 -30.48 56.62 -42.22
N GLN A 103 -31.61 56.26 -42.84
CA GLN A 103 -32.14 54.89 -42.82
C GLN A 103 -31.12 53.90 -43.39
N ASN A 104 -30.59 54.16 -44.60
CA ASN A 104 -29.58 53.29 -45.23
C ASN A 104 -28.35 53.07 -44.33
N PHE A 105 -27.91 54.09 -43.58
CA PHE A 105 -26.75 53.99 -42.67
C PHE A 105 -27.07 53.19 -41.41
N ILE A 106 -28.29 53.31 -40.87
CA ILE A 106 -28.79 52.47 -39.77
C ILE A 106 -28.91 51.02 -40.22
N ASP A 107 -29.44 50.76 -41.42
CA ASP A 107 -29.57 49.43 -42.00
C ASP A 107 -28.19 48.78 -42.23
N LEU A 108 -27.20 49.55 -42.72
CA LEU A 108 -25.82 49.11 -42.89
C LEU A 108 -25.20 48.63 -41.57
N ILE A 109 -25.23 49.47 -40.53
CA ILE A 109 -24.70 49.12 -39.20
C ILE A 109 -25.46 47.95 -38.59
N SER A 110 -26.79 47.91 -38.75
CA SER A 110 -27.63 46.82 -38.24
C SER A 110 -27.30 45.48 -38.90
N ASN A 111 -26.99 45.48 -40.20
CA ASN A 111 -26.61 44.27 -40.92
C ASN A 111 -25.16 43.86 -40.62
N GLN A 112 -24.22 44.81 -40.55
CA GLN A 112 -22.85 44.57 -40.06
C GLN A 112 -22.85 43.93 -38.67
N SER A 113 -23.68 44.43 -37.74
CA SER A 113 -23.81 43.88 -36.39
C SER A 113 -24.34 42.45 -36.40
N LYS A 114 -25.29 42.12 -37.29
CA LYS A 114 -25.79 40.74 -37.46
C LYS A 114 -24.71 39.81 -38.02
N THR A 115 -23.94 40.25 -39.02
CA THR A 115 -22.83 39.46 -39.59
C THR A 115 -21.78 39.13 -38.52
N VAL A 116 -21.39 40.11 -37.71
CA VAL A 116 -20.42 39.92 -36.61
C VAL A 116 -20.98 38.99 -35.53
N GLN A 117 -22.25 39.13 -35.16
CA GLN A 117 -22.90 38.23 -34.19
C GLN A 117 -23.00 36.79 -34.72
N ALA A 118 -23.38 36.61 -35.99
CA ALA A 118 -23.47 35.29 -36.62
C ALA A 118 -22.11 34.59 -36.66
N ALA A 119 -21.06 35.29 -37.11
CA ALA A 119 -19.71 34.75 -37.14
C ALA A 119 -19.14 34.45 -35.74
N PHE A 120 -19.47 35.28 -34.74
CA PHE A 120 -19.10 34.99 -33.35
C PHE A 120 -19.74 33.67 -32.87
N PHE A 121 -21.05 33.47 -33.07
CA PHE A 121 -21.72 32.24 -32.66
C PHE A 121 -21.28 31.01 -33.45
N GLN A 122 -20.93 31.16 -34.73
CA GLN A 122 -20.36 30.10 -35.58
C GLN A 122 -19.04 29.54 -35.02
N VAL A 123 -18.21 30.38 -34.38
CA VAL A 123 -17.00 29.93 -33.69
C VAL A 123 -17.30 29.47 -32.26
N TYR A 124 -18.13 30.23 -31.53
CA TYR A 124 -18.34 30.04 -30.09
C TYR A 124 -19.08 28.75 -29.75
N SER A 125 -20.16 28.37 -30.45
CA SER A 125 -20.94 27.16 -30.09
C SER A 125 -20.09 25.89 -30.18
N PRO A 126 -19.45 25.57 -31.32
CA PRO A 126 -18.59 24.38 -31.43
C PRO A 126 -17.46 24.36 -30.41
N LEU A 127 -16.82 25.52 -30.16
CA LEU A 127 -15.73 25.64 -29.20
C LEU A 127 -16.20 25.50 -27.74
N SER A 128 -17.44 25.90 -27.42
CA SER A 128 -18.03 25.76 -26.08
C SER A 128 -18.54 24.34 -25.77
N GLU A 129 -18.75 23.53 -26.81
CA GLU A 129 -19.19 22.13 -26.70
C GLU A 129 -18.03 21.13 -26.71
N ALA A 130 -16.82 21.57 -27.10
CA ALA A 130 -15.62 20.73 -27.11
C ALA A 130 -14.95 20.65 -25.72
N PRO A 131 -14.47 19.46 -25.32
CA PRO A 131 -13.73 19.29 -24.06
C PRO A 131 -12.31 19.88 -24.17
N ASP A 132 -11.74 20.28 -23.04
CA ASP A 132 -10.37 20.80 -22.94
C ASP A 132 -9.35 19.79 -23.53
N PRO A 133 -8.49 20.20 -24.49
CA PRO A 133 -7.48 19.31 -25.06
C PRO A 133 -6.29 19.09 -24.12
N TYR A 134 -6.04 19.93 -23.11
CA TYR A 134 -4.85 19.82 -22.26
C TYR A 134 -4.77 18.48 -21.50
N PRO A 135 -5.80 18.03 -20.75
CA PRO A 135 -5.74 16.74 -20.05
C PRO A 135 -5.62 15.54 -20.99
N LEU A 136 -6.21 15.65 -22.18
CA LEU A 136 -6.16 14.60 -23.20
C LEU A 136 -4.76 14.46 -23.80
N LEU A 137 -4.04 15.58 -23.98
CA LEU A 137 -2.65 15.60 -24.41
C LEU A 137 -1.69 15.13 -23.31
N GLU A 138 -1.96 15.49 -22.05
CA GLU A 138 -1.20 15.02 -20.88
C GLU A 138 -1.29 13.49 -20.75
N ALA A 139 -2.51 12.93 -20.75
CA ALA A 139 -2.73 11.48 -20.76
C ALA A 139 -2.15 10.79 -22.02
N SER A 140 -2.17 11.43 -23.18
CA SER A 140 -1.54 10.89 -24.40
C SER A 140 -0.01 10.82 -24.29
N VAL A 141 0.62 11.78 -23.60
CA VAL A 141 2.06 11.79 -23.33
C VAL A 141 2.42 10.71 -22.29
N ASP A 142 1.65 10.58 -21.21
CA ASP A 142 1.88 9.53 -20.21
C ASP A 142 1.65 8.12 -20.78
N SER A 143 0.65 7.95 -21.66
CA SER A 143 0.43 6.71 -22.43
C SER A 143 1.62 6.40 -23.35
N LEU A 144 2.17 7.40 -24.04
CA LEU A 144 3.36 7.24 -24.88
C LEU A 144 4.62 6.87 -24.08
N VAL A 145 4.86 7.53 -22.94
CA VAL A 145 6.00 7.28 -22.05
C VAL A 145 5.91 5.91 -21.39
N THR A 146 4.72 5.50 -20.93
CA THR A 146 4.51 4.16 -20.38
C THR A 146 4.65 3.09 -21.46
N ALA A 147 4.18 3.31 -22.69
CA ALA A 147 4.44 2.42 -23.81
C ALA A 147 5.95 2.32 -24.13
N GLU A 148 6.68 3.43 -24.14
CA GLU A 148 8.14 3.46 -24.36
C GLU A 148 8.90 2.68 -23.27
N GLU A 149 8.44 2.68 -22.01
CA GLU A 149 9.05 1.88 -20.95
C GLU A 149 8.62 0.39 -20.96
N ILE A 150 7.37 0.09 -21.32
CA ILE A 150 6.79 -1.26 -21.20
C ILE A 150 7.08 -2.14 -22.42
N VAL A 151 6.99 -1.61 -23.65
CA VAL A 151 7.24 -2.37 -24.89
C VAL A 151 8.64 -3.02 -24.95
N PRO A 152 9.77 -2.34 -24.61
CA PRO A 152 11.08 -3.00 -24.59
C PRO A 152 11.19 -4.09 -23.52
N LYS A 153 10.50 -3.95 -22.38
CA LYS A 153 10.45 -5.01 -21.35
C LYS A 153 9.71 -6.24 -21.87
N LEU A 154 8.49 -6.05 -22.38
CA LEU A 154 7.66 -7.15 -22.92
C LEU A 154 8.32 -7.85 -24.10
N THR A 155 8.98 -7.13 -25.01
CA THR A 155 9.72 -7.74 -26.11
C THR A 155 10.93 -8.53 -25.64
N SER A 156 11.72 -8.01 -24.68
CA SER A 156 12.85 -8.75 -24.08
C SER A 156 12.40 -9.99 -23.30
N GLU A 157 11.23 -9.96 -22.64
CA GLU A 157 10.64 -11.11 -21.97
C GLU A 157 10.11 -12.13 -22.99
N ASN A 158 9.47 -11.69 -24.08
CA ASN A 158 9.01 -12.58 -25.14
C ASN A 158 10.20 -13.30 -25.81
N GLU A 159 11.30 -12.58 -26.09
CA GLU A 159 12.55 -13.18 -26.59
C GLU A 159 13.16 -14.16 -25.58
N ARG A 160 13.16 -13.83 -24.29
CA ARG A 160 13.59 -14.73 -23.19
C ARG A 160 12.73 -15.99 -23.15
N LEU A 161 11.41 -15.85 -23.27
CA LEU A 161 10.44 -16.95 -23.25
C LEU A 161 10.64 -17.86 -24.47
N GLN A 162 10.76 -17.30 -25.67
CA GLN A 162 11.07 -18.05 -26.89
C GLN A 162 12.39 -18.83 -26.76
N LYS A 163 13.44 -18.23 -26.19
CA LYS A 163 14.71 -18.92 -25.89
C LYS A 163 14.54 -20.05 -24.88
N THR A 164 13.75 -19.87 -23.81
CA THR A 164 13.47 -20.96 -22.87
C THR A 164 12.61 -22.07 -23.47
N VAL A 165 11.63 -21.75 -24.33
CA VAL A 165 10.83 -22.75 -25.05
C VAL A 165 11.74 -23.56 -25.98
N ALA A 166 12.56 -22.91 -26.81
CA ALA A 166 13.51 -23.61 -27.68
C ALA A 166 14.47 -24.52 -26.89
N SER A 167 15.01 -24.04 -25.76
CA SER A 167 15.88 -24.85 -24.90
C SER A 167 15.16 -26.03 -24.23
N LEU A 168 13.87 -25.90 -23.91
CA LEU A 168 13.06 -26.99 -23.35
C LEU A 168 12.69 -28.00 -24.45
N THR A 169 12.38 -27.55 -25.66
CA THR A 169 12.19 -28.43 -26.83
C THR A 169 13.44 -29.25 -27.11
N THR A 170 14.64 -28.64 -27.19
CA THR A 170 15.88 -29.42 -27.41
C THR A 170 16.17 -30.39 -26.27
N GLN A 171 15.88 -30.02 -25.02
CA GLN A 171 16.03 -30.92 -23.86
C GLN A 171 15.03 -32.08 -23.89
N LEU A 172 13.83 -31.88 -24.47
CA LEU A 172 12.81 -32.90 -24.70
C LEU A 172 13.18 -33.82 -25.87
N ASP A 173 13.71 -33.29 -26.97
CA ASP A 173 14.18 -34.04 -28.15
C ASP A 173 15.37 -34.96 -27.76
N ASP A 174 16.37 -34.43 -27.05
CA ASP A 174 17.44 -35.23 -26.44
C ASP A 174 16.89 -36.26 -25.44
N SER A 175 15.71 -36.01 -24.88
CA SER A 175 15.01 -36.88 -23.96
C SER A 175 14.42 -38.09 -24.67
N GLU A 176 13.56 -37.87 -25.66
CA GLU A 176 12.93 -38.96 -26.40
C GLU A 176 13.99 -39.83 -27.08
N LYS A 177 15.09 -39.22 -27.53
CA LYS A 177 16.25 -39.93 -28.08
C LYS A 177 16.89 -40.93 -27.10
N LYS A 178 17.35 -40.50 -25.91
CA LYS A 178 18.05 -41.43 -25.00
C LYS A 178 17.13 -42.47 -24.38
N LEU A 179 15.81 -42.22 -24.28
CA LEU A 179 14.91 -43.25 -23.74
C LEU A 179 14.73 -44.33 -24.83
N GLU A 180 14.71 -43.98 -26.12
CA GLU A 180 14.68 -44.95 -27.22
C GLU A 180 16.02 -45.72 -27.34
N GLU A 181 17.15 -45.10 -27.02
CA GLU A 181 18.43 -45.80 -26.80
C GLU A 181 18.34 -46.78 -25.59
N GLU A 182 17.71 -46.40 -24.48
CA GLU A 182 17.49 -47.30 -23.33
C GLU A 182 16.52 -48.44 -23.67
N ARG A 183 15.46 -48.18 -24.45
CA ARG A 183 14.51 -49.21 -24.90
C ARG A 183 15.16 -50.22 -25.80
N THR A 184 15.87 -49.77 -26.83
CA THR A 184 16.56 -50.67 -27.76
C THR A 184 17.64 -51.48 -27.05
N ALA A 185 18.32 -50.89 -26.06
CA ALA A 185 19.22 -51.62 -25.16
C ALA A 185 18.48 -52.67 -24.29
N ARG A 186 17.35 -52.32 -23.66
CA ARG A 186 16.52 -53.24 -22.87
C ARG A 186 15.99 -54.39 -23.72
N GLN A 187 15.44 -54.11 -24.91
CA GLN A 187 14.94 -55.10 -25.84
C GLN A 187 16.05 -56.03 -26.35
N GLY A 188 17.27 -55.50 -26.57
CA GLY A 188 18.45 -56.30 -26.89
C GLY A 188 18.89 -57.21 -25.73
N LEU A 189 18.82 -56.72 -24.48
CA LEU A 189 19.11 -57.53 -23.28
C LEU A 189 18.03 -58.60 -23.04
N GLU A 190 16.76 -58.27 -23.25
CA GLU A 190 15.62 -59.18 -23.13
C GLU A 190 15.72 -60.30 -24.17
N GLY A 191 15.90 -59.97 -25.45
CA GLY A 191 16.19 -60.95 -26.51
C GLY A 191 17.47 -61.77 -26.24
N GLY A 192 18.46 -61.17 -25.59
CA GLY A 192 19.69 -61.83 -25.11
C GLY A 192 19.54 -62.69 -23.84
N GLN A 193 18.38 -62.64 -23.17
CA GLN A 193 17.96 -63.57 -22.12
C GLN A 193 17.05 -64.65 -22.71
N ASP A 194 16.08 -64.26 -23.52
CA ASP A 194 15.15 -65.13 -24.25
C ASP A 194 15.86 -66.21 -25.08
N SER A 195 16.93 -65.83 -25.79
CA SER A 195 17.78 -66.75 -26.53
C SER A 195 18.47 -67.76 -25.61
N LYS A 196 19.07 -67.30 -24.51
CA LYS A 196 19.71 -68.20 -23.51
C LYS A 196 18.70 -69.11 -22.82
N ILE A 197 17.48 -68.64 -22.54
CA ILE A 197 16.40 -69.45 -22.00
C ILE A 197 16.05 -70.56 -22.99
N LYS A 198 15.88 -70.24 -24.28
CA LYS A 198 15.61 -71.22 -25.34
C LYS A 198 16.76 -72.21 -25.53
N ASP A 199 18.03 -71.77 -25.46
CA ASP A 199 19.20 -72.65 -25.51
C ASP A 199 19.24 -73.60 -24.29
N ILE A 200 18.90 -73.10 -23.10
CA ILE A 200 18.81 -73.87 -21.86
C ILE A 200 17.65 -74.89 -21.95
N GLU A 201 16.46 -74.48 -22.40
CA GLU A 201 15.29 -75.35 -22.63
C GLU A 201 15.59 -76.44 -23.68
N ALA A 202 16.29 -76.10 -24.76
CA ALA A 202 16.78 -77.06 -25.76
C ALA A 202 17.76 -78.06 -25.14
N SER A 203 18.67 -77.61 -24.27
CA SER A 203 19.61 -78.50 -23.57
C SER A 203 18.90 -79.44 -22.58
N TRP A 204 17.92 -78.95 -21.82
CA TRP A 204 17.16 -79.77 -20.86
C TRP A 204 16.23 -80.75 -21.57
N SER A 205 15.56 -80.34 -22.65
CA SER A 205 14.72 -81.25 -23.44
C SER A 205 15.55 -82.34 -24.13
N ALA A 206 16.75 -82.02 -24.63
CA ALA A 206 17.70 -83.04 -25.12
C ALA A 206 18.13 -84.03 -24.02
N VAL A 207 18.49 -83.54 -22.82
CA VAL A 207 18.86 -84.39 -21.67
C VAL A 207 17.68 -85.21 -21.14
N LEU A 208 16.45 -84.72 -21.25
CA LEU A 208 15.24 -85.47 -20.92
C LEU A 208 14.94 -86.55 -21.96
N SER A 209 15.12 -86.26 -23.26
CA SER A 209 15.02 -87.27 -24.32
C SER A 209 16.06 -88.37 -24.13
N GLU A 210 17.34 -88.02 -23.96
CA GLU A 210 18.41 -89.01 -23.73
C GLU A 210 18.12 -89.90 -22.52
N LYS A 211 17.58 -89.32 -21.43
CA LYS A 211 17.15 -90.09 -20.26
C LYS A 211 15.94 -90.99 -20.55
N GLN A 212 14.96 -90.53 -21.32
CA GLN A 212 13.82 -91.33 -21.72
C GLN A 212 14.27 -92.51 -22.60
N ASP A 213 15.07 -92.25 -23.63
CA ASP A 213 15.64 -93.26 -24.53
C ASP A 213 16.49 -94.29 -23.74
N ASN A 214 17.22 -93.83 -22.72
CA ASN A 214 18.02 -94.68 -21.83
C ASN A 214 17.14 -95.55 -20.90
N TRP A 215 15.98 -95.05 -20.46
CA TRP A 215 15.01 -95.84 -19.70
C TRP A 215 14.27 -96.85 -20.59
N GLU A 216 13.83 -96.46 -21.79
CA GLU A 216 13.20 -97.37 -22.76
C GLU A 216 14.17 -98.49 -23.18
N ALA A 217 15.45 -98.16 -23.43
CA ALA A 217 16.48 -99.17 -23.71
C ALA A 217 16.76 -100.10 -22.52
N LYS A 218 16.65 -99.62 -21.28
CA LYS A 218 16.75 -100.46 -20.07
C LYS A 218 15.53 -101.36 -19.89
N GLU A 219 14.33 -100.82 -20.09
CA GLU A 219 13.06 -101.54 -20.02
C GLU A 219 13.06 -102.68 -21.03
N LYS A 220 13.33 -102.39 -22.30
CA LYS A 220 13.53 -103.41 -23.34
C LYS A 220 14.61 -104.43 -23.00
N SER A 221 15.75 -104.00 -22.44
CA SER A 221 16.82 -104.92 -22.00
C SER A 221 16.43 -105.77 -20.77
N LEU A 222 15.40 -105.38 -20.01
CA LEU A 222 14.81 -106.19 -18.95
C LEU A 222 13.73 -107.12 -19.52
N GLU A 223 12.91 -106.67 -20.45
CA GLU A 223 11.96 -107.51 -21.20
C GLU A 223 12.67 -108.65 -21.94
N GLU A 224 13.75 -108.36 -22.68
CA GLU A 224 14.57 -109.37 -23.37
C GLU A 224 15.19 -110.38 -22.38
N LYS A 225 15.57 -109.94 -21.16
CA LYS A 225 16.07 -110.83 -20.10
C LYS A 225 14.95 -111.69 -19.52
N VAL A 226 13.76 -111.12 -19.29
CA VAL A 226 12.59 -111.85 -18.80
C VAL A 226 12.12 -112.88 -19.84
N GLU A 227 12.07 -112.51 -21.12
CA GLU A 227 11.70 -113.43 -22.20
C GLU A 227 12.73 -114.57 -22.33
N ASN A 228 14.02 -114.27 -22.20
CA ASN A 228 15.07 -115.30 -22.19
C ASN A 228 15.05 -116.18 -20.94
N GLN A 229 14.75 -115.63 -19.75
CA GLN A 229 14.50 -116.42 -18.55
C GLN A 229 13.26 -117.30 -18.67
N ASP A 230 12.18 -116.82 -19.31
CA ASP A 230 10.96 -117.59 -19.52
C ASP A 230 11.14 -118.66 -20.63
N ARG A 231 11.98 -118.41 -21.65
CA ARG A 231 12.50 -119.45 -22.56
C ARG A 231 13.27 -120.53 -21.79
N LEU A 232 14.24 -120.14 -20.97
CA LEU A 232 15.02 -121.06 -20.14
C LEU A 232 14.15 -121.82 -19.14
N LEU A 233 13.09 -121.21 -18.57
CA LEU A 233 12.15 -121.90 -17.69
C LEU A 233 11.24 -122.87 -18.46
N LYS A 234 10.88 -122.60 -19.72
CA LYS A 234 10.15 -123.55 -20.59
C LYS A 234 11.04 -124.74 -20.97
N GLU A 235 12.30 -124.48 -21.34
CA GLU A 235 13.30 -125.52 -21.61
C GLU A 235 13.59 -126.34 -20.34
N LEU A 236 13.82 -125.69 -19.20
CA LEU A 236 14.07 -126.37 -17.93
C LEU A 236 12.87 -127.22 -17.50
N LYS A 237 11.63 -126.73 -17.65
CA LYS A 237 10.41 -127.53 -17.40
C LYS A 237 10.32 -128.75 -18.32
N ALA A 238 10.63 -128.61 -19.60
CA ALA A 238 10.67 -129.74 -20.53
C ALA A 238 11.78 -130.75 -20.17
N SER A 239 12.97 -130.26 -19.82
CA SER A 239 14.10 -131.10 -19.38
C SER A 239 13.83 -131.79 -18.03
N TYR A 240 13.12 -131.12 -17.11
CA TYR A 240 12.69 -131.68 -15.84
C TYR A 240 11.58 -132.73 -16.05
N GLU A 241 10.65 -132.53 -16.98
CA GLU A 241 9.68 -133.57 -17.32
C GLU A 241 10.38 -134.82 -17.90
N VAL A 242 11.37 -134.63 -18.77
CA VAL A 242 12.22 -135.74 -19.27
C VAL A 242 13.03 -136.37 -18.13
N SER A 243 13.61 -135.58 -17.24
CA SER A 243 14.39 -136.07 -16.09
C SER A 243 13.53 -136.77 -15.05
N GLN A 244 12.26 -136.38 -14.87
CA GLN A 244 11.31 -137.02 -13.97
C GLN A 244 10.72 -138.30 -14.59
N ARG A 245 10.71 -138.41 -15.93
CA ARG A 245 10.46 -139.66 -16.66
C ARG A 245 11.64 -140.65 -16.57
N LEU A 246 12.86 -140.19 -16.29
CA LEU A 246 14.05 -141.02 -16.05
C LEU A 246 14.24 -141.36 -14.56
N GLY A 247 14.44 -140.35 -13.71
CA GLY A 247 14.79 -140.44 -12.29
C GLY A 247 13.62 -140.79 -11.37
N ARG A 248 12.87 -141.85 -11.69
CA ARG A 248 11.88 -142.47 -10.79
C ARG A 248 12.39 -143.81 -10.20
N GLY A 249 13.70 -143.97 -10.21
CA GLY A 249 14.47 -145.00 -9.53
C GLY A 249 15.86 -144.41 -9.29
N GLU A 250 16.45 -144.71 -8.12
CA GLU A 250 17.58 -143.95 -7.53
C GLU A 250 17.16 -142.50 -7.15
N GLU A 251 17.62 -141.90 -6.04
CA GLU A 251 18.63 -142.32 -5.06
C GLU A 251 18.05 -142.38 -3.63
N ALA A 252 18.57 -143.30 -2.82
CA ALA A 252 18.29 -143.40 -1.38
C ALA A 252 19.53 -143.88 -0.58
N GLU A 253 20.72 -143.49 -1.03
CA GLU A 253 22.02 -143.79 -0.39
C GLU A 253 22.92 -142.53 -0.42
N GLY A 254 23.78 -142.35 0.59
CA GLY A 254 24.66 -141.17 0.69
C GLY A 254 24.98 -140.64 2.09
N ALA A 255 24.43 -141.24 3.15
CA ALA A 255 24.55 -140.73 4.54
C ALA A 255 25.98 -140.76 5.15
N SER A 256 26.99 -141.23 4.42
CA SER A 256 28.36 -141.49 4.90
C SER A 256 29.42 -140.47 4.46
N ALA A 257 29.12 -139.55 3.54
CA ALA A 257 30.06 -138.49 3.13
C ALA A 257 30.17 -137.33 4.16
N SER A 258 29.17 -137.19 5.02
CA SER A 258 28.90 -136.01 5.85
C SER A 258 30.05 -135.57 6.78
N GLY A 259 30.89 -136.51 7.25
CA GLY A 259 31.95 -136.22 8.22
C GLY A 259 33.11 -135.39 7.68
N ALA A 260 33.52 -135.61 6.43
CA ALA A 260 34.58 -134.82 5.79
C ALA A 260 34.05 -133.44 5.39
N THR A 261 32.86 -133.41 4.76
CA THR A 261 32.20 -132.16 4.37
C THR A 261 31.87 -131.27 5.57
N ALA A 262 31.59 -131.83 6.76
CA ALA A 262 31.37 -131.05 7.97
C ALA A 262 32.65 -130.33 8.43
N ALA A 263 33.81 -130.97 8.39
CA ALA A 263 35.08 -130.36 8.75
C ALA A 263 35.55 -129.30 7.72
N GLU A 264 35.30 -129.56 6.43
CA GLU A 264 35.52 -128.55 5.37
C GLU A 264 34.57 -127.36 5.52
N LEU A 265 33.30 -127.59 5.88
CA LEU A 265 32.31 -126.55 6.12
C LEU A 265 32.61 -125.74 7.39
N GLU A 266 33.14 -126.34 8.45
CA GLU A 266 33.65 -125.63 9.65
C GLU A 266 34.91 -124.79 9.33
N MET A 267 35.80 -125.31 8.47
CA MET A 267 36.94 -124.52 8.01
C MET A 267 36.48 -123.32 7.18
N VAL A 268 35.57 -123.54 6.22
CA VAL A 268 34.95 -122.51 5.38
C VAL A 268 34.12 -121.52 6.20
N SER A 269 33.42 -121.95 7.26
CA SER A 269 32.70 -121.02 8.14
C SER A 269 33.68 -120.17 8.95
N SER A 270 34.81 -120.72 9.41
CA SER A 270 35.85 -119.93 10.10
C SER A 270 36.56 -118.93 9.15
N GLU A 271 36.67 -119.24 7.87
CA GLU A 271 37.19 -118.32 6.85
C GLU A 271 36.13 -117.27 6.45
N LEU A 272 34.86 -117.67 6.39
CA LEU A 272 33.71 -116.76 6.20
C LEU A 272 33.56 -115.78 7.37
N GLU A 273 33.76 -116.22 8.62
CA GLU A 273 33.75 -115.34 9.79
C GLU A 273 34.91 -114.34 9.77
N ARG A 274 36.13 -114.77 9.39
CA ARG A 274 37.29 -113.86 9.22
C ARG A 274 37.09 -112.85 8.09
N THR A 275 36.61 -113.31 6.94
CA THR A 275 36.35 -112.44 5.79
C THR A 275 35.17 -111.51 6.04
N SER A 276 34.12 -111.95 6.75
CA SER A 276 33.01 -111.13 7.23
C SER A 276 33.47 -110.05 8.23
N HIS A 277 34.29 -110.39 9.22
CA HIS A 277 34.89 -109.40 10.13
C HIS A 277 35.71 -108.35 9.37
N ARG A 278 36.50 -108.80 8.39
CA ARG A 278 37.31 -107.90 7.55
C ARG A 278 36.45 -107.04 6.60
N LEU A 279 35.34 -107.57 6.11
CA LEU A 279 34.35 -106.81 5.34
C LEU A 279 33.73 -105.73 6.21
N ALA A 280 33.21 -106.08 7.38
CA ALA A 280 32.61 -105.14 8.33
C ALA A 280 33.59 -104.05 8.79
N GLU A 281 34.88 -104.37 9.00
CA GLU A 281 35.91 -103.37 9.29
C GLU A 281 36.19 -102.44 8.09
N ILE A 282 36.22 -102.98 6.88
CA ILE A 282 36.37 -102.18 5.65
C ILE A 282 35.12 -101.31 5.42
N GLU A 283 33.92 -101.81 5.67
CA GLU A 283 32.65 -101.09 5.55
C GLU A 283 32.57 -99.96 6.58
N ALA A 284 32.88 -100.23 7.86
CA ALA A 284 32.94 -99.21 8.90
C ALA A 284 33.99 -98.12 8.58
N ARG A 285 35.15 -98.49 8.03
CA ARG A 285 36.15 -97.52 7.53
C ARG A 285 35.68 -96.78 6.28
N ASN A 286 34.89 -97.41 5.41
CA ASN A 286 34.33 -96.76 4.22
C ASN A 286 33.20 -95.79 4.61
N GLU A 287 32.40 -96.13 5.61
CA GLU A 287 31.38 -95.25 6.20
C GLU A 287 32.02 -94.10 6.98
N GLN A 288 33.07 -94.35 7.78
CA GLN A 288 33.87 -93.27 8.38
C GLN A 288 34.48 -92.36 7.31
N LEU A 289 35.10 -92.92 6.26
CA LEU A 289 35.63 -92.12 5.15
C LEU A 289 34.53 -91.39 4.37
N ARG A 290 33.31 -91.92 4.28
CA ARG A 290 32.15 -91.20 3.71
C ARG A 290 31.65 -90.10 4.64
N LEU A 291 31.69 -90.28 5.95
CA LEU A 291 31.35 -89.26 6.94
C LEU A 291 32.41 -88.16 6.97
N GLU A 292 33.69 -88.49 6.92
CA GLU A 292 34.80 -87.54 6.78
C GLU A 292 34.76 -86.83 5.42
N LEU A 293 34.43 -87.52 4.33
CA LEU A 293 34.30 -86.91 3.01
C LEU A 293 33.05 -86.02 2.94
N ALA A 294 31.92 -86.43 3.52
CA ALA A 294 30.72 -85.58 3.66
C ALA A 294 30.97 -84.38 4.58
N GLN A 295 31.74 -84.54 5.65
CA GLN A 295 32.21 -83.42 6.49
C GLN A 295 33.17 -82.52 5.70
N SER A 296 34.05 -83.05 4.85
CA SER A 296 34.94 -82.23 4.01
C SER A 296 34.20 -81.50 2.89
N ALA A 297 33.14 -82.10 2.34
CA ALA A 297 32.29 -81.54 1.28
C ALA A 297 31.28 -80.52 1.83
N SER A 298 30.87 -80.63 3.11
CA SER A 298 30.10 -79.60 3.81
C SER A 298 30.98 -78.52 4.44
N ALA A 299 32.22 -78.85 4.82
CA ALA A 299 33.29 -77.91 5.13
C ALA A 299 34.00 -77.35 3.89
N GLN A 300 33.45 -77.57 2.68
CA GLN A 300 33.93 -77.00 1.42
C GLN A 300 33.55 -75.52 1.32
N VAL A 301 34.13 -74.74 2.23
CA VAL A 301 33.94 -73.30 2.41
C VAL A 301 32.46 -72.91 2.51
N GLN A 302 31.82 -73.26 3.63
CA GLN A 302 30.79 -72.39 4.18
C GLN A 302 31.44 -71.05 4.58
N HIS A 303 31.57 -70.16 3.60
CA HIS A 303 31.21 -68.78 3.83
C HIS A 303 29.77 -68.82 4.38
N VAL A 304 29.62 -68.69 5.70
CA VAL A 304 28.34 -68.29 6.28
C VAL A 304 27.94 -67.03 5.51
N ALA A 305 26.81 -67.08 4.81
CA ALA A 305 26.34 -65.94 4.05
C ALA A 305 26.24 -64.78 5.02
N ILE A 306 26.76 -63.59 4.67
CA ILE A 306 26.84 -62.46 5.61
C ILE A 306 25.44 -62.09 6.14
N GLU A 307 24.41 -62.44 5.38
CA GLU A 307 22.98 -62.33 5.72
C GLU A 307 22.53 -63.16 6.94
N GLU A 308 23.21 -64.27 7.25
CA GLU A 308 22.90 -65.18 8.37
C GLU A 308 23.73 -64.92 9.64
N ASP A 309 24.74 -64.04 9.58
CA ASP A 309 25.49 -63.64 10.77
C ASP A 309 24.54 -62.98 11.80
N PRO A 310 24.46 -63.46 13.06
CA PRO A 310 23.65 -62.81 14.10
C PRO A 310 24.04 -61.34 14.34
N SER A 311 25.27 -60.93 14.02
CA SER A 311 25.67 -59.50 14.04
C SER A 311 24.98 -58.69 12.94
N PHE A 312 24.89 -59.23 11.72
CA PHE A 312 24.22 -58.62 10.58
C PHE A 312 22.70 -58.60 10.75
N LEU A 313 22.10 -59.70 11.24
CA LEU A 313 20.67 -59.77 11.58
C LEU A 313 20.28 -58.73 12.64
N ARG A 314 21.11 -58.54 13.67
CA ARG A 314 20.94 -57.45 14.63
C ARG A 314 21.07 -56.08 13.93
N LEU A 315 22.10 -55.86 13.13
CA LEU A 315 22.30 -54.58 12.42
C LEU A 315 21.15 -54.25 11.45
N ARG A 316 20.53 -55.27 10.83
CA ARG A 316 19.35 -55.16 9.96
C ARG A 316 18.09 -54.77 10.76
N SER A 317 17.89 -55.34 11.94
CA SER A 317 16.76 -54.95 12.83
C SER A 317 16.96 -53.58 13.48
N GLU A 318 18.21 -53.20 13.79
CA GLU A 318 18.56 -51.86 14.26
C GLU A 318 18.33 -50.82 13.15
N ASN A 319 18.77 -51.08 11.92
CA ASN A 319 18.47 -50.23 10.76
C ASN A 319 16.97 -50.11 10.48
N SER A 320 16.18 -51.19 10.59
CA SER A 320 14.72 -51.09 10.38
C SER A 320 14.02 -50.29 11.50
N SER A 321 14.54 -50.34 12.74
CA SER A 321 14.10 -49.48 13.85
C SER A 321 14.46 -48.01 13.61
N LEU A 322 15.67 -47.73 13.12
CA LEU A 322 16.14 -46.38 12.79
C LEU A 322 15.37 -45.79 11.60
N LEU A 323 15.08 -46.58 10.56
CA LEU A 323 14.25 -46.18 9.43
C LEU A 323 12.83 -45.80 9.89
N ARG A 324 12.18 -46.62 10.74
CA ARG A 324 10.86 -46.27 11.31
C ARG A 324 10.89 -45.01 12.19
N LYS A 325 11.94 -44.80 12.98
CA LYS A 325 12.11 -43.56 13.77
C LYS A 325 12.31 -42.34 12.85
N LEU A 326 13.05 -42.50 11.76
CA LEU A 326 13.29 -41.46 10.76
C LEU A 326 12.05 -41.16 9.92
N GLU A 327 11.22 -42.17 9.65
CA GLU A 327 9.91 -42.04 9.01
C GLU A 327 8.91 -41.32 9.91
N ASN A 328 8.78 -41.72 11.18
CA ASN A 328 7.98 -40.99 12.18
C ASN A 328 8.44 -39.53 12.32
N ALA A 329 9.75 -39.28 12.46
CA ALA A 329 10.29 -37.92 12.58
C ALA A 329 10.09 -37.07 11.31
N ARG A 330 10.00 -37.69 10.12
CA ARG A 330 9.58 -37.02 8.89
C ARG A 330 8.09 -36.68 8.93
N PHE A 331 7.24 -37.63 9.31
CA PHE A 331 5.79 -37.43 9.43
C PHE A 331 5.44 -36.34 10.46
N GLU A 332 6.05 -36.38 11.64
CA GLU A 332 5.92 -35.34 12.67
C GLU A 332 6.32 -33.97 12.11
N LYS A 333 7.50 -33.87 11.47
CA LYS A 333 7.98 -32.63 10.84
C LYS A 333 7.03 -32.11 9.75
N ASP A 334 6.48 -32.98 8.90
CA ASP A 334 5.53 -32.57 7.86
C ASP A 334 4.15 -32.21 8.43
N SER A 335 3.74 -32.81 9.57
CA SER A 335 2.54 -32.40 10.31
C SER A 335 2.71 -31.02 10.97
N ASP A 336 3.86 -30.74 11.58
CA ASP A 336 4.18 -29.41 12.11
C ASP A 336 4.36 -28.38 10.99
N ARG A 337 4.98 -28.76 9.86
CA ARG A 337 5.10 -27.90 8.68
C ARG A 337 3.73 -27.51 8.13
N THR A 338 2.82 -28.47 7.96
CA THR A 338 1.47 -28.18 7.45
C THR A 338 0.64 -27.40 8.47
N ARG A 339 0.80 -27.61 9.78
CA ARG A 339 0.15 -26.77 10.81
C ARG A 339 0.68 -25.33 10.81
N LEU A 340 1.99 -25.13 10.76
CA LEU A 340 2.59 -23.80 10.66
C LEU A 340 2.22 -23.10 9.34
N GLU A 341 2.07 -23.85 8.25
CA GLU A 341 1.62 -23.32 6.96
C GLU A 341 0.13 -22.91 6.99
N THR A 342 -0.75 -23.65 7.66
CA THR A 342 -2.15 -23.22 7.86
C THR A 342 -2.26 -22.04 8.82
N GLU A 343 -1.53 -22.04 9.94
CA GLU A 343 -1.41 -20.90 10.87
C GLU A 343 -0.94 -19.63 10.13
N THR A 344 0.10 -19.74 9.30
CA THR A 344 0.62 -18.64 8.47
C THR A 344 -0.46 -18.13 7.50
N ARG A 345 -1.10 -19.04 6.74
CA ARG A 345 -2.19 -18.69 5.81
C ARG A 345 -3.44 -18.12 6.51
N THR A 346 -3.64 -18.34 7.80
CA THR A 346 -4.69 -17.65 8.58
C THR A 346 -4.26 -16.24 9.00
N LEU A 347 -3.04 -16.08 9.52
CA LEU A 347 -2.49 -14.78 9.90
C LEU A 347 -2.33 -13.84 8.69
N GLU A 348 -1.98 -14.35 7.51
CA GLU A 348 -1.92 -13.56 6.27
C GLU A 348 -3.29 -13.01 5.86
N ARG A 349 -4.37 -13.80 6.03
CA ARG A 349 -5.75 -13.35 5.78
C ARG A 349 -6.20 -12.32 6.81
N GLU A 350 -5.89 -12.54 8.08
CA GLU A 350 -6.17 -11.58 9.15
C GLU A 350 -5.42 -10.26 8.91
N ILE A 351 -4.15 -10.31 8.53
CA ILE A 351 -3.34 -9.14 8.15
C ILE A 351 -3.91 -8.44 6.89
N LYS A 352 -4.44 -9.16 5.90
CA LYS A 352 -5.13 -8.55 4.74
C LYS A 352 -6.41 -7.83 5.21
N SER A 353 -7.21 -8.48 6.05
CA SER A 353 -8.44 -7.92 6.62
C SER A 353 -8.17 -6.64 7.44
N LEU A 354 -7.26 -6.70 8.40
CA LEU A 354 -6.85 -5.57 9.25
C LEU A 354 -6.22 -4.42 8.45
N LYS A 355 -5.55 -4.71 7.32
CA LYS A 355 -5.11 -3.67 6.37
C LYS A 355 -6.31 -2.99 5.71
N SER A 356 -7.24 -3.76 5.13
CA SER A 356 -8.45 -3.17 4.51
C SER A 356 -9.31 -2.38 5.50
N GLU A 357 -9.46 -2.85 6.75
CA GLU A 357 -10.15 -2.10 7.79
C GLU A 357 -9.40 -0.80 8.13
N LYS A 358 -8.08 -0.88 8.35
CA LYS A 358 -7.25 0.29 8.64
C LYS A 358 -7.29 1.33 7.51
N ASP A 359 -7.28 0.90 6.26
CA ASP A 359 -7.28 1.81 5.12
C ASP A 359 -8.70 2.37 4.85
N ALA A 360 -9.77 1.61 5.09
CA ALA A 360 -11.13 2.13 5.15
C ALA A 360 -11.36 3.10 6.34
N LEU A 361 -10.71 2.89 7.48
CA LEU A 361 -10.71 3.83 8.60
C LEU A 361 -9.92 5.11 8.28
N ARG A 362 -8.80 5.00 7.56
CA ARG A 362 -8.05 6.16 7.03
C ARG A 362 -8.89 6.95 6.04
N GLU A 363 -9.58 6.28 5.13
CA GLU A 363 -10.48 6.92 4.16
C GLU A 363 -11.63 7.66 4.87
N LYS A 364 -12.23 7.05 5.91
CA LYS A 364 -13.24 7.73 6.76
C LYS A 364 -12.66 8.94 7.50
N VAL A 365 -11.45 8.86 8.04
CA VAL A 365 -10.76 9.99 8.68
C VAL A 365 -10.43 11.10 7.67
N GLN A 366 -10.05 10.75 6.45
CA GLN A 366 -9.82 11.72 5.37
C GLN A 366 -11.12 12.40 4.92
N LYS A 367 -12.23 11.65 4.82
CA LYS A 367 -13.60 12.14 4.60
C LYS A 367 -14.18 12.96 5.77
N TRP A 368 -13.46 13.06 6.89
CA TRP A 368 -13.75 13.95 8.02
C TRP A 368 -12.63 14.98 8.25
N GLY A 369 -11.63 15.07 7.35
CA GLY A 369 -10.55 16.05 7.45
C GLY A 369 -11.00 17.48 7.16
N ASP A 370 -12.13 17.62 6.48
CA ASP A 370 -12.89 18.85 6.27
C ASP A 370 -13.61 19.34 7.53
N TYR A 371 -13.80 18.51 8.57
CA TYR A 371 -14.56 18.88 9.77
C TYR A 371 -14.07 20.17 10.43
N GLU A 372 -12.77 20.45 10.42
CA GLU A 372 -12.22 21.68 10.98
C GLU A 372 -12.47 22.90 10.06
N ASN A 373 -12.53 22.71 8.74
CA ASN A 373 -12.95 23.75 7.78
C ASN A 373 -14.44 24.03 7.92
N VAL A 374 -15.28 22.98 7.89
CA VAL A 374 -16.73 23.08 8.10
C VAL A 374 -17.04 23.69 9.47
N LYS A 375 -16.28 23.37 10.52
CA LYS A 375 -16.38 24.01 11.83
C LYS A 375 -15.98 25.48 11.79
N GLN A 376 -14.93 25.86 11.05
CA GLN A 376 -14.55 27.27 10.87
C GLN A 376 -15.61 28.03 10.06
N GLU A 377 -16.18 27.43 9.03
CA GLU A 377 -17.31 27.99 8.27
C GLU A 377 -18.56 28.14 9.15
N LEU A 378 -18.88 27.16 10.00
CA LEU A 378 -19.99 27.25 10.97
C LEU A 378 -19.70 28.26 12.09
N GLU A 379 -18.44 28.41 12.50
CA GLU A 379 -18.02 29.40 13.51
C GLU A 379 -18.02 30.82 12.93
N VAL A 380 -17.66 30.99 11.64
CA VAL A 380 -17.81 32.23 10.87
C VAL A 380 -19.28 32.55 10.64
N LEU A 381 -20.09 31.61 10.13
CA LEU A 381 -21.54 31.78 9.94
C LEU A 381 -22.24 32.13 11.25
N LYS A 382 -21.91 31.43 12.34
CA LYS A 382 -22.41 31.75 13.68
C LYS A 382 -21.92 33.13 14.14
N SER A 383 -20.66 33.51 13.88
CA SER A 383 -20.19 34.85 14.21
C SER A 383 -20.93 35.93 13.42
N ILE A 384 -21.31 35.67 12.17
CA ILE A 384 -22.12 36.58 11.35
C ILE A 384 -23.56 36.63 11.88
N GLU A 385 -24.19 35.47 12.12
CA GLU A 385 -25.57 35.35 12.61
C GLU A 385 -25.76 35.97 14.02
N PHE A 386 -24.73 35.88 14.88
CA PHE A 386 -24.76 36.44 16.23
C PHE A 386 -24.10 37.82 16.38
N ALA A 387 -23.35 38.34 15.38
CA ALA A 387 -22.87 39.73 15.38
C ALA A 387 -23.79 40.68 14.57
N THR A 388 -24.49 40.18 13.54
CA THR A 388 -25.59 40.93 12.90
C THR A 388 -26.84 41.05 13.80
N GLY A 389 -26.83 40.39 14.97
CA GLY A 389 -27.84 40.50 16.01
C GLY A 389 -27.26 40.98 17.35
N ASP A 390 -27.12 42.31 17.49
CA ASP A 390 -27.05 43.04 18.77
C ASP A 390 -25.71 43.02 19.57
N ASP A 391 -24.58 43.31 18.91
CA ASP A 391 -23.40 43.99 19.51
C ASP A 391 -22.32 44.29 18.42
N ASP A 392 -22.38 45.46 17.79
CA ASP A 392 -21.33 45.93 16.86
C ASP A 392 -20.02 46.32 17.62
N ASP A 393 -18.92 46.40 16.87
CA ASP A 393 -17.57 46.93 17.21
C ASP A 393 -16.57 46.11 18.09
N GLU A 394 -16.92 45.35 19.13
CA GLU A 394 -15.88 44.73 20.00
C GLU A 394 -15.43 43.29 19.65
N ALA A 395 -16.28 42.48 19.00
CA ALA A 395 -15.96 41.06 18.75
C ALA A 395 -14.80 40.82 17.75
N THR A 396 -14.54 41.79 16.87
CA THR A 396 -13.59 41.66 15.75
C THR A 396 -12.12 41.88 16.12
N GLU A 397 -11.80 42.54 17.24
CA GLU A 397 -10.38 42.75 17.62
C GLU A 397 -9.76 41.48 18.25
N LEU A 398 -10.58 40.64 18.89
CA LEU A 398 -10.10 39.47 19.66
C LEU A 398 -9.72 38.27 18.76
N ALA A 399 -10.38 38.12 17.61
CA ALA A 399 -10.06 37.10 16.60
C ALA A 399 -8.64 37.25 15.98
N LEU A 400 -8.07 38.46 16.02
CA LEU A 400 -6.75 38.75 15.44
C LEU A 400 -5.57 38.44 16.37
N SER A 401 -5.79 37.77 17.51
CA SER A 401 -4.76 37.54 18.53
C SER A 401 -4.22 36.11 18.63
N GLN A 402 -4.87 35.10 18.02
CA GLN A 402 -4.53 33.68 18.25
C GLN A 402 -4.19 32.91 16.96
N ASN A 403 -2.91 32.94 16.59
CA ASN A 403 -2.32 31.99 15.64
C ASN A 403 -1.08 31.35 16.28
N GLY A 404 -1.04 30.01 16.38
CA GLY A 404 0.15 29.26 16.80
C GLY A 404 0.21 28.77 18.25
N ALA A 405 -0.81 28.05 18.76
CA ALA A 405 -0.65 27.20 19.95
C ALA A 405 -1.59 25.97 19.91
N THR A 406 -1.04 24.77 19.67
CA THR A 406 -1.82 23.53 19.66
C THR A 406 -2.04 22.95 21.06
N GLY A 407 -3.27 23.03 21.56
CA GLY A 407 -3.84 22.00 22.45
C GLY A 407 -3.74 22.19 23.96
N LYS A 408 -4.70 22.93 24.52
CA LYS A 408 -5.48 22.60 25.76
C LYS A 408 -6.59 23.63 25.96
N GLY A 409 -7.51 23.39 26.90
CA GLY A 409 -8.30 24.48 27.51
C GLY A 409 -9.66 24.86 26.90
N LYS A 410 -10.48 23.90 26.41
CA LYS A 410 -11.87 24.21 25.98
C LYS A 410 -12.79 24.77 27.09
N GLY A 411 -12.33 24.74 28.35
CA GLY A 411 -12.95 25.42 29.49
C GLY A 411 -12.51 26.88 29.64
N GLU A 412 -11.24 27.20 29.37
CA GLU A 412 -10.69 28.56 29.52
C GLU A 412 -11.40 29.56 28.61
N THR A 413 -11.74 29.15 27.38
CA THR A 413 -12.54 29.98 26.46
C THR A 413 -13.95 30.29 26.98
N LEU A 414 -14.58 29.34 27.69
CA LEU A 414 -15.92 29.54 28.27
C LEU A 414 -15.85 30.40 29.54
N GLU A 415 -14.90 30.13 30.42
CA GLU A 415 -14.67 30.91 31.64
C GLU A 415 -14.24 32.34 31.31
N GLN A 416 -13.39 32.55 30.30
CA GLN A 416 -12.96 33.87 29.86
C GLN A 416 -14.10 34.66 29.20
N LEU A 417 -14.98 34.01 28.43
CA LEU A 417 -16.16 34.65 27.84
C LEU A 417 -17.24 34.95 28.91
N LEU A 418 -17.39 34.08 29.92
CA LEU A 418 -18.22 34.35 31.10
C LEU A 418 -17.65 35.48 31.96
N LEU A 419 -16.33 35.57 32.13
CA LEU A 419 -15.66 36.67 32.83
C LEU A 419 -15.78 37.99 32.06
N ALA A 420 -15.67 37.96 30.73
CA ALA A 420 -15.92 39.13 29.87
C ALA A 420 -17.37 39.59 29.99
N ARG A 421 -18.35 38.68 29.88
CA ARG A 421 -19.77 38.99 30.06
C ARG A 421 -20.09 39.48 31.47
N ASN A 422 -19.47 38.92 32.51
CA ASN A 422 -19.64 39.36 33.89
C ASN A 422 -19.05 40.77 34.12
N LYS A 423 -17.93 41.11 33.48
CA LYS A 423 -17.39 42.47 33.44
C LYS A 423 -18.28 43.44 32.67
N LYS A 424 -18.78 43.07 31.48
CA LYS A 424 -19.73 43.90 30.70
C LYS A 424 -21.00 44.19 31.51
N LEU A 425 -21.64 43.17 32.06
CA LEU A 425 -22.80 43.30 32.96
C LEU A 425 -22.49 44.14 34.21
N SER A 426 -21.30 44.02 34.80
CA SER A 426 -20.89 44.85 35.94
C SER A 426 -20.73 46.32 35.55
N ASN A 427 -20.11 46.59 34.40
CA ASN A 427 -19.93 47.94 33.87
C ASN A 427 -21.28 48.57 33.53
N GLU A 428 -22.14 47.88 32.79
CA GLU A 428 -23.52 48.28 32.48
C GLU A 428 -24.31 48.58 33.76
N LEU A 429 -24.22 47.72 34.78
CA LEU A 429 -24.89 47.91 36.07
C LEU A 429 -24.33 49.13 36.82
N THR A 430 -23.04 49.47 36.70
CA THR A 430 -22.52 50.75 37.21
C THR A 430 -23.00 51.96 36.42
N VAL A 431 -23.05 51.89 35.08
CA VAL A 431 -23.55 52.98 34.22
C VAL A 431 -25.04 53.22 34.49
N LEU A 432 -25.85 52.16 34.59
CA LEU A 432 -27.27 52.23 34.94
C LEU A 432 -27.49 52.81 36.34
N ARG A 433 -26.66 52.45 37.33
CA ARG A 433 -26.70 53.08 38.66
C ARG A 433 -26.38 54.58 38.61
N VAL A 434 -25.35 54.98 37.85
CA VAL A 434 -24.98 56.40 37.69
C VAL A 434 -26.08 57.17 36.95
N SER A 435 -26.65 56.62 35.86
CA SER A 435 -27.74 57.27 35.14
C SER A 435 -29.03 57.32 35.95
N HIS A 436 -29.30 56.33 36.81
CA HIS A 436 -30.43 56.35 37.74
C HIS A 436 -30.24 57.42 38.81
N GLN A 437 -29.03 57.57 39.37
CA GLN A 437 -28.73 58.62 40.33
C GLN A 437 -28.80 60.03 39.72
N ASP A 438 -28.33 60.20 38.48
CA ASP A 438 -28.46 61.44 37.69
C ASP A 438 -29.95 61.75 37.43
N LEU A 439 -30.74 60.79 36.93
CA LEU A 439 -32.19 60.93 36.76
C LEU A 439 -32.92 61.26 38.06
N GLN A 440 -32.55 60.62 39.17
CA GLN A 440 -33.14 60.92 40.49
C GLN A 440 -32.78 62.33 40.94
N SER A 441 -31.51 62.75 40.83
CA SER A 441 -31.09 64.13 41.18
C SER A 441 -31.78 65.20 40.32
N ARG A 442 -32.09 64.88 39.06
CA ARG A 442 -32.89 65.75 38.18
C ARG A 442 -34.36 65.78 38.56
N LEU A 443 -34.91 64.66 39.05
CA LEU A 443 -36.27 64.62 39.59
C LEU A 443 -36.39 65.45 40.86
N GLU A 444 -35.44 65.30 41.79
CA GLU A 444 -35.34 66.11 43.00
C GLU A 444 -35.20 67.61 42.66
N ALA A 445 -34.26 67.98 41.77
CA ALA A 445 -34.09 69.36 41.34
C ALA A 445 -35.31 69.95 40.60
N LEU A 446 -36.05 69.16 39.80
CA LEU A 446 -37.29 69.61 39.17
C LEU A 446 -38.45 69.72 40.18
N GLN A 447 -38.48 68.88 41.21
CA GLN A 447 -39.45 68.97 42.30
C GLN A 447 -39.17 70.20 43.17
N ASP A 448 -37.90 70.59 43.34
CA ASP A 448 -37.49 71.85 43.96
C ASP A 448 -37.78 73.08 43.06
N GLU A 449 -37.53 73.05 41.74
CA GLU A 449 -37.92 74.13 40.82
C GLU A 449 -39.46 74.31 40.83
N LEU A 450 -40.22 73.21 40.93
CA LEU A 450 -41.69 73.22 41.05
C LEU A 450 -42.19 73.73 42.42
N SER A 451 -41.56 73.34 43.53
CA SER A 451 -41.95 73.83 44.86
C SER A 451 -41.66 75.32 45.03
N ASN A 452 -40.51 75.80 44.54
CA ASN A 452 -40.15 77.21 44.56
C ASN A 452 -41.06 78.05 43.65
N THR A 453 -41.31 77.61 42.41
CA THR A 453 -42.23 78.35 41.51
C THR A 453 -43.68 78.33 41.99
N ASN A 454 -44.14 77.28 42.66
CA ASN A 454 -45.47 77.27 43.30
C ASN A 454 -45.52 78.20 44.52
N MET A 455 -44.46 78.26 45.34
CA MET A 455 -44.33 79.24 46.42
C MET A 455 -44.32 80.68 45.90
N ASP A 456 -43.61 80.97 44.81
CA ASP A 456 -43.54 82.32 44.24
C ASP A 456 -44.83 82.72 43.50
N LEU A 457 -45.53 81.75 42.88
CA LEU A 457 -46.90 81.94 42.39
C LEU A 457 -47.86 82.30 43.53
N GLU A 458 -47.74 81.63 44.68
CA GLU A 458 -48.59 81.88 45.84
C GLU A 458 -48.29 83.23 46.50
N LYS A 459 -47.01 83.63 46.62
CA LYS A 459 -46.63 85.01 46.97
C LYS A 459 -47.21 86.03 45.99
N SER A 460 -47.15 85.75 44.69
CA SER A 460 -47.70 86.64 43.65
C SER A 460 -49.22 86.72 43.71
N ARG A 461 -49.92 85.67 44.13
CA ARG A 461 -51.37 85.70 44.37
C ARG A 461 -51.71 86.56 45.57
N GLN A 462 -51.05 86.35 46.70
CA GLN A 462 -51.28 87.14 47.92
C GLN A 462 -50.91 88.62 47.71
N LEU A 463 -49.88 88.91 46.91
CA LEU A 463 -49.52 90.27 46.53
C LEU A 463 -50.52 90.87 45.52
N ASN A 464 -51.08 90.09 44.60
CA ASN A 464 -52.17 90.55 43.75
C ASN A 464 -53.48 90.75 44.53
N GLU A 465 -53.82 89.87 45.48
CA GLU A 465 -55.02 89.99 46.34
C GLU A 465 -54.93 91.24 47.24
N THR A 466 -53.74 91.55 47.78
CA THR A 466 -53.51 92.80 48.51
C THR A 466 -53.52 94.03 47.59
N LEU A 467 -52.97 93.95 46.37
CA LEU A 467 -53.10 95.03 45.37
C LEU A 467 -54.54 95.21 44.89
N GLU A 468 -55.34 94.14 44.76
CA GLU A 468 -56.75 94.19 44.38
C GLU A 468 -57.59 94.78 45.52
N ALA A 469 -57.30 94.44 46.78
CA ALA A 469 -57.93 95.06 47.94
C ALA A 469 -57.53 96.53 48.14
N ASP A 470 -56.26 96.89 47.93
CA ASP A 470 -55.80 98.27 47.97
C ASP A 470 -56.32 99.09 46.77
N LEU A 471 -56.46 98.49 45.58
CA LEU A 471 -57.10 99.14 44.43
C LEU A 471 -58.61 99.26 44.60
N GLU A 472 -59.29 98.27 45.19
CA GLU A 472 -60.71 98.40 45.55
C GLU A 472 -60.86 99.52 46.57
N LYS A 473 -60.02 99.58 47.60
CA LYS A 473 -60.03 100.66 48.58
C LYS A 473 -59.74 102.02 47.95
N VAL A 474 -58.72 102.15 47.09
CA VAL A 474 -58.41 103.39 46.36
C VAL A 474 -59.53 103.77 45.40
N GLN A 475 -60.22 102.80 44.78
CA GLN A 475 -61.37 103.09 43.91
C GLN A 475 -62.62 103.47 44.71
N GLN A 476 -62.89 102.82 45.85
CA GLN A 476 -63.91 103.23 46.80
C GLN A 476 -63.62 104.65 47.32
N GLU A 477 -62.40 104.94 47.75
CA GLU A 477 -61.95 106.28 48.15
C GLU A 477 -62.09 107.28 47.00
N ALA A 478 -61.71 106.94 45.76
CA ALA A 478 -61.90 107.81 44.60
C ALA A 478 -63.38 108.09 44.29
N THR A 479 -64.26 107.09 44.37
CA THR A 479 -65.71 107.27 44.20
C THR A 479 -66.37 108.03 45.35
N ASN A 480 -65.75 108.06 46.54
CA ASN A 480 -66.23 108.81 47.70
C ASN A 480 -65.60 110.22 47.80
N ALA A 481 -64.46 110.46 47.15
CA ALA A 481 -63.74 111.73 47.19
C ALA A 481 -64.01 112.65 45.97
N PHE A 482 -64.51 112.11 44.86
CA PHE A 482 -64.83 112.89 43.66
C PHE A 482 -66.24 112.62 43.12
N ASP A 483 -67.04 113.68 43.12
CA ASP A 483 -68.43 113.75 42.66
C ASP A 483 -68.55 113.31 41.17
N PRO A 484 -69.39 112.32 40.81
CA PRO A 484 -69.33 111.63 39.51
C PRO A 484 -69.92 112.44 38.35
N SER A 485 -69.22 113.51 37.94
CA SER A 485 -69.63 114.42 36.85
C SER A 485 -68.47 114.91 35.96
N GLY A 486 -67.46 114.05 35.73
CA GLY A 486 -66.29 114.35 34.87
C GLY A 486 -66.13 113.38 33.68
N MET A 487 -66.58 113.78 32.49
CA MET A 487 -66.51 112.95 31.28
C MET A 487 -65.12 112.90 30.63
N SER A 488 -64.68 111.67 30.32
CA SER A 488 -64.11 111.25 29.02
C SER A 488 -62.71 111.72 28.52
N VAL A 489 -61.86 110.71 28.31
CA VAL A 489 -61.19 110.37 27.02
C VAL A 489 -59.90 111.12 26.57
N ALA A 490 -58.88 110.28 26.28
CA ALA A 490 -57.73 110.44 25.36
C ALA A 490 -56.50 111.29 25.75
N GLY A 491 -55.32 110.84 25.28
CA GLY A 491 -53.97 111.38 25.60
C GLY A 491 -52.96 110.27 25.94
N THR A 492 -52.66 109.28 25.09
CA THR A 492 -51.86 109.29 23.83
C THR A 492 -50.44 109.90 23.94
N TYR A 493 -49.48 109.19 23.32
CA TYR A 493 -48.07 109.56 23.02
C TYR A 493 -47.03 109.54 24.18
N VAL A 494 -45.73 109.26 23.97
CA VAL A 494 -45.03 108.30 23.07
C VAL A 494 -43.52 108.23 23.43
N SER A 495 -42.82 107.13 23.06
CA SER A 495 -41.34 106.95 23.11
C SER A 495 -40.71 106.83 24.53
N ARG A 496 -39.49 106.26 24.74
CA ARG A 496 -38.34 106.01 23.85
C ARG A 496 -37.67 104.65 24.11
N TYR A 497 -36.99 104.11 23.09
CA TYR A 497 -35.95 103.07 23.22
C TYR A 497 -34.57 103.75 23.37
N PRO A 498 -33.58 103.09 23.99
CA PRO A 498 -32.52 102.51 23.15
C PRO A 498 -31.92 101.16 23.61
N GLN A 499 -31.50 100.40 22.59
CA GLN A 499 -30.56 99.26 22.50
C GLN A 499 -29.92 98.56 23.72
N SER A 500 -29.90 97.22 23.60
CA SER A 500 -28.90 96.26 24.12
C SER A 500 -28.93 95.93 25.63
N SER A 501 -28.61 94.72 26.11
CA SER A 501 -28.00 93.53 25.46
C SER A 501 -28.31 92.19 26.15
N PHE A 502 -28.18 91.07 25.39
CA PHE A 502 -27.75 89.73 25.83
C PHE A 502 -28.74 88.74 26.53
N ALA A 503 -28.75 87.50 25.99
CA ALA A 503 -29.22 86.20 26.56
C ALA A 503 -30.70 85.99 27.00
N GLY A 504 -31.20 84.75 26.86
CA GLY A 504 -32.45 84.32 27.54
C GLY A 504 -33.35 83.25 26.88
N GLY A 505 -33.09 82.76 25.67
CA GLY A 505 -34.03 81.89 24.94
C GLY A 505 -34.09 80.41 25.40
N ARG A 506 -35.02 80.01 26.27
CA ARG A 506 -35.36 78.59 26.56
C ARG A 506 -36.20 77.96 25.42
N ARG A 507 -36.14 76.62 25.34
CA ARG A 507 -36.67 75.72 24.28
C ARG A 507 -38.18 75.74 24.06
N GLY A 508 -38.59 75.39 22.82
CA GLY A 508 -39.83 74.65 22.51
C GLY A 508 -40.31 74.84 21.05
N ARG A 509 -40.97 73.90 20.37
CA ARG A 509 -41.22 72.45 20.61
C ARG A 509 -41.91 71.87 19.35
N SER A 510 -41.27 71.00 18.57
CA SER A 510 -41.94 70.16 17.56
C SER A 510 -41.11 68.92 17.19
N SER A 511 -41.80 67.84 16.82
CA SER A 511 -41.27 66.51 16.49
C SER A 511 -42.34 65.73 15.67
N PRO A 512 -42.11 64.51 15.15
CA PRO A 512 -41.80 64.39 13.72
C PRO A 512 -42.75 63.46 12.94
N THR A 513 -43.07 63.78 11.68
CA THR A 513 -43.74 62.84 10.75
C THR A 513 -43.62 63.29 9.29
N SER A 514 -43.65 62.32 8.36
CA SER A 514 -43.61 62.45 6.88
C SER A 514 -42.31 63.05 6.28
N SER A 515 -41.76 62.58 5.16
CA SER A 515 -42.31 61.69 4.11
C SER A 515 -41.29 60.65 3.62
N ILE A 516 -41.82 59.47 3.28
CA ILE A 516 -41.13 58.38 2.58
C ILE A 516 -41.34 58.54 1.04
N ILE A 517 -40.59 57.80 0.21
CA ILE A 517 -40.65 57.72 -1.27
C ILE A 517 -40.00 58.91 -2.02
N SER A 518 -38.75 58.68 -2.42
CA SER A 518 -38.30 58.78 -3.82
C SER A 518 -37.20 57.72 -4.01
N GLY A 519 -37.16 57.03 -5.16
CA GLY A 519 -36.25 55.90 -5.35
C GLY A 519 -36.10 55.47 -6.81
N PHE A 520 -34.99 54.79 -7.09
CA PHE A 520 -34.45 54.45 -8.42
C PHE A 520 -34.06 55.69 -9.26
N ASP A 521 -33.06 55.64 -10.14
CA ASP A 521 -32.27 54.51 -10.64
C ASP A 521 -30.75 54.80 -10.55
N ASN A 522 -29.92 53.77 -10.45
CA ASN A 522 -28.46 53.87 -10.55
C ASN A 522 -27.85 52.63 -11.20
N SER A 523 -27.71 52.68 -12.52
CA SER A 523 -27.20 51.56 -13.34
C SER A 523 -26.05 52.00 -14.26
N GLN A 524 -24.83 52.17 -13.71
CA GLN A 524 -23.59 52.03 -14.48
C GLN A 524 -22.33 51.82 -13.62
N SER A 525 -21.37 51.08 -14.16
CA SER A 525 -20.14 50.64 -13.48
C SER A 525 -19.00 51.67 -13.56
N PRO A 526 -18.18 51.83 -12.50
CA PRO A 526 -16.96 52.62 -12.56
C PRO A 526 -15.86 51.85 -13.30
N THR A 527 -15.23 52.49 -14.29
CA THR A 527 -14.06 51.92 -14.99
C THR A 527 -12.74 52.31 -14.31
N LEU A 528 -11.70 51.53 -14.55
CA LEU A 528 -10.43 51.48 -13.78
C LEU A 528 -9.51 52.72 -13.92
N ALA A 529 -10.02 53.86 -14.40
CA ALA A 529 -9.22 55.00 -14.85
C ALA A 529 -8.93 56.08 -13.78
N SER A 530 -9.67 56.12 -12.67
CA SER A 530 -9.69 57.29 -11.76
C SER A 530 -8.54 57.36 -10.73
N LEU A 531 -7.70 56.32 -10.61
CA LEU A 531 -6.70 56.19 -9.53
C LEU A 531 -5.26 56.58 -9.92
N ARG A 532 -5.05 57.27 -11.05
CA ARG A 532 -3.71 57.56 -11.60
C ARG A 532 -3.39 59.05 -11.80
N ALA A 533 -3.87 59.92 -10.91
CA ALA A 533 -3.44 61.31 -10.81
C ALA A 533 -3.23 61.69 -9.33
N GLY A 534 -2.01 62.09 -8.98
CA GLY A 534 -1.67 62.56 -7.63
C GLY A 534 -1.25 64.04 -7.66
N GLY A 535 -1.72 64.83 -6.70
CA GLY A 535 -1.40 66.25 -6.61
C GLY A 535 -2.03 66.90 -5.37
N SER A 536 -1.16 67.38 -4.48
CA SER A 536 -1.41 68.20 -3.28
C SER A 536 -2.63 69.14 -3.29
N GLU A 537 -3.44 69.09 -2.22
CA GLU A 537 -3.53 70.13 -1.17
C GLU A 537 -4.46 69.67 -0.01
N PRO A 538 -4.35 70.20 1.22
CA PRO A 538 -5.10 69.72 2.38
C PRO A 538 -6.31 70.61 2.75
N VAL A 539 -7.52 70.03 2.72
CA VAL A 539 -8.73 70.63 3.32
C VAL A 539 -9.38 69.60 4.25
N GLY A 540 -9.68 70.00 5.48
CA GLY A 540 -10.23 69.11 6.51
C GLY A 540 -11.75 68.92 6.43
N GLY A 541 -12.26 67.92 7.17
CA GLY A 541 -13.70 67.72 7.35
C GLY A 541 -14.35 66.66 6.45
N GLY A 542 -13.76 65.47 6.34
CA GLY A 542 -14.40 64.33 5.66
C GLY A 542 -13.83 62.99 6.13
N SER A 543 -14.70 62.03 6.44
CA SER A 543 -14.32 60.67 6.83
C SER A 543 -13.91 59.84 5.59
N GLY A 544 -12.71 60.13 5.08
CA GLY A 544 -12.06 59.28 4.08
C GLY A 544 -11.40 58.08 4.74
N ILE A 545 -11.44 56.90 4.12
CA ILE A 545 -10.91 55.65 4.71
C ILE A 545 -9.37 55.64 4.83
N LEU A 546 -8.67 56.56 4.15
CA LEU A 546 -7.21 56.61 4.01
C LEU A 546 -6.41 56.73 5.33
N PRO A 547 -6.75 57.62 6.28
CA PRO A 547 -6.04 57.73 7.56
C PRO A 547 -6.19 56.45 8.40
N MET A 548 -7.34 55.79 8.33
CA MET A 548 -7.57 54.51 9.02
C MET A 548 -6.77 53.38 8.37
N VAL A 549 -6.75 53.30 7.03
CA VAL A 549 -5.93 52.31 6.30
C VAL A 549 -4.42 52.55 6.50
N THR A 550 -3.95 53.79 6.58
CA THR A 550 -2.54 54.08 6.91
C THR A 550 -2.21 53.75 8.36
N ALA A 551 -3.11 54.04 9.33
CA ALA A 551 -2.94 53.60 10.71
C ALA A 551 -2.96 52.07 10.86
N GLN A 552 -3.82 51.36 10.13
CA GLN A 552 -3.83 49.89 10.06
C GLN A 552 -2.52 49.37 9.44
N ARG A 553 -2.09 49.89 8.28
CA ARG A 553 -0.81 49.55 7.66
C ARG A 553 0.36 49.72 8.62
N ASP A 554 0.40 50.81 9.37
CA ASP A 554 1.51 51.11 10.28
C ASP A 554 1.44 50.29 11.58
N ARG A 555 0.24 49.93 12.05
CA ARG A 555 0.02 48.87 13.07
C ARG A 555 0.50 47.51 12.57
N PHE A 556 0.15 47.10 11.35
CA PHE A 556 0.62 45.83 10.75
C PHE A 556 2.13 45.82 10.54
N LYS A 557 2.73 46.92 10.07
CA LYS A 557 4.18 47.05 9.91
C LYS A 557 4.91 46.96 11.26
N LYS A 558 4.37 47.60 12.30
CA LYS A 558 4.86 47.47 13.67
C LYS A 558 4.75 46.01 14.16
N ARG A 559 3.58 45.40 14.07
CA ARG A 559 3.35 44.00 14.49
C ARG A 559 4.23 43.01 13.72
N ASN A 560 4.49 43.25 12.44
CA ASN A 560 5.44 42.44 11.66
C ASN A 560 6.88 42.60 12.17
N SER A 561 7.34 43.82 12.50
CA SER A 561 8.65 44.02 13.11
C SER A 561 8.76 43.44 14.53
N GLU A 562 7.65 43.38 15.28
CA GLU A 562 7.58 42.70 16.59
C GLU A 562 7.65 41.18 16.43
N LEU A 563 6.92 40.60 15.47
CA LEU A 563 6.99 39.17 15.11
C LEU A 563 8.38 38.79 14.57
N GLU A 564 9.02 39.62 13.74
CA GLU A 564 10.40 39.41 13.29
C GLU A 564 11.39 39.42 14.46
N ALA A 565 11.21 40.31 15.44
CA ALA A 565 12.02 40.35 16.65
C ALA A 565 11.77 39.13 17.57
N GLU A 566 10.53 38.66 17.70
CA GLU A 566 10.21 37.43 18.43
C GLU A 566 10.76 36.18 17.74
N LEU A 567 10.71 36.11 16.41
CA LEU A 567 11.28 35.02 15.62
C LEU A 567 12.81 35.01 15.74
N GLN A 568 13.47 36.18 15.67
CA GLN A 568 14.90 36.31 15.98
C GLN A 568 15.23 35.89 17.43
N LYS A 569 14.39 36.25 18.40
CA LYS A 569 14.53 35.84 19.81
C LYS A 569 14.40 34.31 19.95
N LEU A 570 13.42 33.68 19.32
CA LEU A 570 13.25 32.22 19.31
C LEU A 570 14.41 31.51 18.59
N HIS A 571 14.93 32.06 17.50
CA HIS A 571 16.15 31.56 16.87
C HIS A 571 17.37 31.70 17.80
N SER A 572 17.47 32.78 18.58
CA SER A 572 18.54 32.95 19.58
C SER A 572 18.42 31.94 20.73
N THR A 573 17.22 31.66 21.25
CA THR A 573 17.05 30.66 22.31
C THR A 573 17.23 29.23 21.81
N ILE A 574 16.79 28.91 20.58
CA ILE A 574 17.09 27.61 19.94
C ILE A 574 18.60 27.45 19.72
N SER A 575 19.32 28.52 19.35
CA SER A 575 20.78 28.49 19.22
C SER A 575 21.48 28.30 20.58
N ALA A 576 21.05 29.04 21.60
CA ALA A 576 21.55 28.90 22.97
C ALA A 576 21.31 27.49 23.53
N LEU A 577 20.09 26.96 23.43
CA LEU A 577 19.74 25.60 23.87
C LEU A 577 20.52 24.53 23.09
N ARG A 578 20.77 24.71 21.79
CA ARG A 578 21.65 23.81 21.01
C ARG A 578 23.11 23.87 21.48
N SER A 579 23.60 25.05 21.84
CA SER A 579 24.94 25.22 22.41
C SER A 579 25.04 24.61 23.81
N GLU A 580 24.01 24.78 24.64
CA GLU A 580 23.91 24.19 25.98
C GLU A 580 23.82 22.66 25.92
N ILE A 581 22.98 22.10 25.05
CA ILE A 581 22.92 20.66 24.76
C ILE A 581 24.27 20.15 24.22
N GLY A 582 25.01 20.98 23.47
CA GLY A 582 26.37 20.67 23.02
C GLY A 582 27.38 20.64 24.17
N ALA A 583 27.34 21.64 25.06
CA ALA A 583 28.16 21.70 26.28
C ALA A 583 27.85 20.53 27.21
N LEU A 584 26.59 20.32 27.58
CA LEU A 584 26.15 19.19 28.41
C LEU A 584 26.52 17.83 27.78
N GLN A 585 26.49 17.67 26.46
CA GLN A 585 26.97 16.42 25.83
C GLN A 585 28.48 16.25 25.89
N LYS A 586 29.26 17.34 25.89
CA LYS A 586 30.71 17.31 26.11
C LYS A 586 31.05 17.04 27.57
N ASP A 587 30.36 17.71 28.49
CA ASP A 587 30.60 17.61 29.93
C ASP A 587 30.17 16.23 30.47
N ASN A 588 29.06 15.65 29.97
CA ASN A 588 28.72 14.25 30.25
C ASN A 588 29.77 13.25 29.72
N LEU A 589 30.43 13.57 28.60
CA LEU A 589 31.47 12.73 28.02
C LEU A 589 32.79 12.86 28.80
N ASP A 590 33.19 14.07 29.20
CA ASP A 590 34.32 14.33 30.12
C ASP A 590 34.08 13.74 31.52
N LEU A 591 32.84 13.77 32.03
CA LEU A 591 32.45 13.10 33.28
C LEU A 591 32.52 11.57 33.14
N TYR A 592 32.10 11.01 32.00
CA TYR A 592 32.27 9.58 31.68
C TYR A 592 33.75 9.21 31.57
N GLU A 593 34.58 10.02 30.90
CA GLU A 593 36.03 9.85 30.85
C GLU A 593 36.64 9.84 32.25
N LYS A 594 36.37 10.87 33.06
CA LYS A 594 36.85 10.96 34.46
C LYS A 594 36.37 9.79 35.30
N THR A 595 35.12 9.34 35.14
CA THR A 595 34.59 8.15 35.83
C THR A 595 35.31 6.88 35.37
N ARG A 596 35.62 6.74 34.08
CA ARG A 596 36.39 5.60 33.53
C ARG A 596 37.86 5.64 33.95
N TYR A 597 38.48 6.82 34.06
CA TYR A 597 39.83 6.99 34.62
C TYR A 597 39.87 6.67 36.12
N VAL A 598 38.92 7.17 36.92
CA VAL A 598 38.83 6.84 38.36
C VAL A 598 38.53 5.35 38.56
N SER A 599 37.59 4.78 37.80
CA SER A 599 37.25 3.35 37.85
C SER A 599 38.44 2.46 37.47
N SER A 600 39.14 2.76 36.36
CA SER A 600 40.33 2.02 35.96
C SER A 600 41.52 2.23 36.91
N TYR A 601 41.67 3.40 37.53
CA TYR A 601 42.68 3.64 38.57
C TYR A 601 42.38 2.83 39.85
N ASN A 602 41.12 2.78 40.28
CA ASN A 602 40.68 1.93 41.40
C ASN A 602 40.87 0.44 41.08
N ALA A 603 40.66 0.04 39.82
CA ALA A 603 40.93 -1.32 39.36
C ALA A 603 42.43 -1.64 39.36
N HIS A 604 43.30 -0.73 38.90
CA HIS A 604 44.77 -0.92 38.97
C HIS A 604 45.30 -0.89 40.41
N SER A 605 44.62 -0.18 41.32
CA SER A 605 44.93 -0.21 42.77
C SER A 605 44.49 -1.51 43.46
N ARG A 606 43.81 -2.42 42.76
CA ARG A 606 43.56 -3.81 43.19
C ARG A 606 44.39 -4.75 42.31
N GLY A 607 45.46 -5.30 42.87
CA GLY A 607 46.39 -6.19 42.15
C GLY A 607 45.70 -7.39 41.48
N PRO A 608 46.29 -7.96 40.41
CA PRO A 608 45.60 -8.88 39.51
C PRO A 608 45.25 -10.21 40.18
N ALA A 609 43.95 -10.42 40.41
CA ALA A 609 43.37 -11.70 40.80
C ALA A 609 42.65 -12.33 39.60
N SER A 610 42.92 -13.61 39.34
CA SER A 610 42.34 -14.38 38.22
C SER A 610 40.87 -14.73 38.43
N SER A 611 40.14 -14.88 37.31
CA SER A 611 38.68 -15.03 37.25
C SER A 611 38.10 -16.20 38.06
N ALA A 612 37.28 -15.91 39.06
CA ALA A 612 36.24 -16.79 39.61
C ALA A 612 35.20 -15.99 40.41
N SER A 613 34.03 -16.60 40.63
CA SER A 613 33.01 -16.24 41.64
C SER A 613 32.30 -14.89 41.51
N ALA A 614 31.00 -14.94 41.23
CA ALA A 614 30.05 -13.90 41.68
C ALA A 614 29.82 -14.01 43.21
N TYR A 615 29.17 -12.99 43.78
CA TYR A 615 28.84 -12.84 45.20
C TYR A 615 30.02 -12.67 46.17
N GLY A 616 30.38 -11.40 46.40
CA GLY A 616 31.20 -10.97 47.54
C GLY A 616 30.76 -9.58 48.00
N ALA A 617 30.23 -9.46 49.22
CA ALA A 617 29.85 -8.17 49.80
C ALA A 617 31.10 -7.38 50.24
N ASN A 618 31.27 -6.15 49.75
CA ASN A 618 32.45 -5.32 50.01
C ASN A 618 32.10 -4.23 51.04
N PRO A 619 32.67 -4.24 52.26
CA PRO A 619 32.11 -3.53 53.42
C PRO A 619 32.56 -2.06 53.54
N ASN A 620 32.60 -1.30 52.43
CA ASN A 620 33.07 0.09 52.43
C ASN A 620 32.00 1.05 51.87
N PRO A 621 31.34 1.88 52.70
CA PRO A 621 30.08 2.56 52.36
C PRO A 621 30.21 3.79 51.45
N SER A 622 31.36 4.00 50.81
CA SER A 622 31.65 5.16 49.95
C SER A 622 31.90 4.81 48.48
N THR A 623 31.97 3.53 48.12
CA THR A 623 32.08 3.11 46.71
C THR A 623 30.69 2.94 46.09
N ILE A 624 30.22 3.94 45.34
CA ILE A 624 29.01 3.82 44.53
C ILE A 624 29.27 2.82 43.40
N ASN A 625 28.73 1.61 43.54
CA ASN A 625 28.60 0.69 42.41
C ASN A 625 27.59 1.30 41.43
N VAL A 626 28.05 1.78 40.27
CA VAL A 626 27.19 2.16 39.15
C VAL A 626 26.69 0.90 38.46
N GLY A 627 25.83 0.17 39.15
CA GLY A 627 25.03 -0.92 38.60
C GLY A 627 23.70 -0.39 38.06
N ASP A 628 23.23 -1.03 36.99
CA ASP A 628 21.88 -0.88 36.42
C ASP A 628 21.48 0.54 35.96
N GLY A 629 22.20 1.05 34.96
CA GLY A 629 21.89 2.28 34.21
C GLY A 629 22.08 2.12 32.68
N GLY A 630 21.87 0.90 32.17
CA GLY A 630 22.33 0.38 30.87
C GLY A 630 21.65 0.94 29.61
N GLY A 631 21.56 2.26 29.50
CA GLY A 631 21.09 2.95 28.29
C GLY A 631 21.68 4.34 28.12
N ALA A 632 21.94 5.06 29.21
CA ALA A 632 22.66 6.34 29.18
C ALA A 632 24.18 6.11 29.11
N VAL A 633 24.71 5.21 29.94
CA VAL A 633 26.16 4.94 30.05
C VAL A 633 26.71 4.40 28.73
N ASP A 634 26.09 3.36 28.18
CA ASP A 634 26.44 2.71 26.90
C ASP A 634 26.45 3.72 25.73
N LYS A 635 25.51 4.66 25.72
CA LYS A 635 25.41 5.72 24.70
C LYS A 635 26.55 6.72 24.78
N TYR A 636 27.06 7.03 25.97
CA TYR A 636 28.26 7.85 26.15
C TYR A 636 29.55 7.05 25.93
N GLN A 637 29.58 5.76 26.30
CA GLN A 637 30.68 4.85 25.98
C GLN A 637 30.92 4.74 24.46
N ALA A 638 29.87 4.46 23.67
CA ALA A 638 29.99 4.35 22.23
C ALA A 638 30.44 5.67 21.56
N LYS A 639 30.02 6.82 22.11
CA LYS A 639 30.52 8.15 21.70
C LYS A 639 31.98 8.37 22.06
N TYR A 640 32.41 7.97 23.25
CA TYR A 640 33.80 8.07 23.67
C TYR A 640 34.72 7.20 22.80
N GLU A 641 34.39 5.92 22.63
CA GLU A 641 35.23 4.95 21.91
C GLU A 641 35.33 5.26 20.39
N SER A 642 34.28 5.87 19.80
CA SER A 642 34.34 6.39 18.42
C SER A 642 35.08 7.72 18.27
N ASN A 643 35.22 8.52 19.34
CA ASN A 643 36.03 9.74 19.35
C ASN A 643 37.52 9.43 19.62
N LEU A 644 37.81 8.43 20.46
CA LEU A 644 39.17 8.01 20.84
C LEU A 644 39.94 7.31 19.69
N SER A 645 39.24 6.81 18.67
CA SER A 645 39.83 5.97 17.61
C SER A 645 39.94 6.70 16.25
N PRO A 646 41.02 7.47 15.99
CA PRO A 646 41.16 8.26 14.76
C PRO A 646 41.10 7.41 13.48
N PHE A 647 41.55 6.15 13.54
CA PHE A 647 41.44 5.21 12.43
C PHE A 647 40.01 4.73 12.15
N ALA A 648 39.11 4.71 13.14
CA ALA A 648 37.70 4.42 12.92
C ALA A 648 37.00 5.60 12.22
N ALA A 649 37.28 6.83 12.67
CA ALA A 649 36.84 8.05 11.99
C ALA A 649 37.37 8.14 10.55
N PHE A 650 38.62 7.71 10.30
CA PHE A 650 39.19 7.63 8.96
C PHE A 650 38.47 6.60 8.08
N ARG A 651 38.38 5.32 8.50
CA ARG A 651 37.64 4.27 7.76
C ARG A 651 36.17 4.65 7.52
N GLY A 652 35.53 5.34 8.48
CA GLY A 652 34.17 5.85 8.32
C GLY A 652 34.05 6.89 7.21
N ARG A 653 34.97 7.86 7.15
CA ARG A 653 35.01 8.89 6.09
C ARG A 653 35.43 8.34 4.73
N GLU A 654 36.31 7.34 4.71
CA GLU A 654 36.79 6.69 3.50
C GLU A 654 35.73 5.77 2.89
N SER A 655 35.10 4.90 3.70
CA SER A 655 33.96 4.09 3.25
C SER A 655 32.75 4.95 2.86
N ALA A 656 32.52 6.11 3.50
CA ALA A 656 31.51 7.07 3.05
C ALA A 656 31.87 7.72 1.70
N ARG A 657 33.15 7.97 1.40
CA ARG A 657 33.61 8.40 0.07
C ARG A 657 33.45 7.31 -0.98
N ALA A 658 33.78 6.05 -0.67
CA ALA A 658 33.51 4.91 -1.55
C ALA A 658 31.99 4.78 -1.84
N MET A 659 31.14 4.85 -0.80
CA MET A 659 29.68 4.88 -0.91
C MET A 659 29.10 6.15 -1.57
N LYS A 660 29.94 7.10 -2.00
CA LYS A 660 29.57 8.22 -2.88
C LYS A 660 30.14 8.09 -4.31
N ARG A 661 31.08 7.17 -4.56
CA ARG A 661 31.62 6.85 -5.90
C ARG A 661 30.90 5.69 -6.60
N MET A 662 30.34 4.77 -5.84
CA MET A 662 29.57 3.62 -6.36
C MET A 662 28.26 4.05 -7.06
N HIS A 663 27.82 3.28 -8.07
CA HIS A 663 26.67 3.63 -8.92
C HIS A 663 25.33 3.51 -8.18
N LEU A 664 24.23 4.12 -8.68
CA LEU A 664 22.96 4.12 -7.95
C LEU A 664 22.39 2.71 -7.71
N PHE A 665 22.44 1.84 -8.71
CA PHE A 665 22.07 0.42 -8.56
C PHE A 665 22.99 -0.35 -7.61
N GLU A 666 24.30 -0.12 -7.68
CA GLU A 666 25.29 -0.72 -6.76
C GLU A 666 25.05 -0.29 -5.30
N ARG A 667 24.66 0.97 -5.07
CA ARG A 667 24.24 1.49 -3.76
C ARG A 667 22.92 0.89 -3.29
N MET A 668 22.00 0.55 -4.20
CA MET A 668 20.77 -0.17 -3.89
C MET A 668 21.07 -1.62 -3.49
N ILE A 669 21.85 -2.33 -4.30
CA ILE A 669 22.34 -3.70 -4.01
C ILE A 669 23.04 -3.73 -2.66
N LEU A 670 24.04 -2.86 -2.42
CA LEU A 670 24.75 -2.82 -1.13
C LEU A 670 23.86 -2.46 0.07
N ARG A 671 22.73 -1.78 -0.13
CA ARG A 671 21.72 -1.59 0.93
C ARG A 671 20.93 -2.88 1.18
N VAL A 672 20.46 -3.55 0.13
CA VAL A 672 19.75 -4.83 0.21
C VAL A 672 20.65 -5.92 0.82
N THR A 673 21.87 -6.09 0.30
CA THR A 673 22.88 -7.02 0.83
C THR A 673 23.20 -6.75 2.29
N LYS A 674 23.39 -5.48 2.70
CA LYS A 674 23.59 -5.14 4.12
C LYS A 674 22.35 -5.47 4.95
N PHE A 675 21.15 -5.13 4.50
CA PHE A 675 19.90 -5.44 5.21
C PHE A 675 19.70 -6.96 5.40
N VAL A 676 20.01 -7.77 4.38
CA VAL A 676 19.97 -9.24 4.40
C VAL A 676 21.04 -9.86 5.33
N LEU A 677 22.19 -9.20 5.51
CA LEU A 677 23.29 -9.69 6.37
C LEU A 677 23.30 -9.06 7.77
N GLN A 678 22.55 -8.00 8.02
CA GLN A 678 22.58 -7.22 9.27
C GLN A 678 21.94 -7.95 10.47
N THR A 679 20.97 -8.84 10.26
CA THR A 679 20.34 -9.59 11.35
C THR A 679 20.30 -11.09 11.08
N ARG A 680 20.36 -11.88 12.16
CA ARG A 680 20.24 -13.35 12.07
C ARG A 680 18.87 -13.76 11.49
N THR A 681 17.83 -12.96 11.71
CA THR A 681 16.50 -13.17 11.14
C THR A 681 16.44 -12.84 9.65
N SER A 682 16.96 -11.70 9.18
CA SER A 682 16.95 -11.38 7.75
C SER A 682 17.79 -12.36 6.92
N ARG A 683 18.92 -12.83 7.46
CA ARG A 683 19.72 -13.90 6.83
C ARG A 683 18.97 -15.23 6.77
N ASN A 684 18.27 -15.62 7.83
CA ASN A 684 17.47 -16.85 7.84
C ASN A 684 16.26 -16.74 6.90
N ILE A 685 15.59 -15.58 6.82
CA ILE A 685 14.49 -15.32 5.90
C ILE A 685 14.98 -15.33 4.45
N PHE A 686 16.15 -14.77 4.15
CA PHE A 686 16.73 -14.83 2.80
C PHE A 686 17.17 -16.25 2.42
N ALA A 687 17.70 -17.04 3.36
CA ALA A 687 17.98 -18.46 3.13
C ALA A 687 16.68 -19.27 2.91
N ALA A 688 15.62 -18.98 3.66
CA ALA A 688 14.30 -19.59 3.47
C ALA A 688 13.64 -19.13 2.15
N TYR A 689 13.86 -17.90 1.70
CA TYR A 689 13.42 -17.40 0.40
C TYR A 689 14.18 -18.07 -0.74
N LEU A 690 15.50 -18.21 -0.66
CA LEU A 690 16.29 -18.95 -1.65
C LEU A 690 15.88 -20.43 -1.69
N LEU A 691 15.71 -21.07 -0.53
CA LEU A 691 15.25 -22.46 -0.43
C LEU A 691 13.81 -22.60 -0.92
N GLY A 692 12.94 -21.63 -0.65
CA GLY A 692 11.58 -21.55 -1.16
C GLY A 692 11.51 -21.32 -2.68
N LEU A 693 12.44 -20.55 -3.24
CA LEU A 693 12.61 -20.37 -4.69
C LEU A 693 13.10 -21.68 -5.32
N HIS A 694 14.07 -22.38 -4.71
CA HIS A 694 14.46 -23.71 -5.17
C HIS A 694 13.29 -24.71 -5.07
N PHE A 695 12.51 -24.69 -3.98
CA PHE A 695 11.29 -25.49 -3.85
C PHE A 695 10.21 -25.11 -4.87
N MET A 696 10.09 -23.83 -5.23
CA MET A 696 9.18 -23.36 -6.29
C MET A 696 9.64 -23.81 -7.67
N VAL A 697 10.95 -23.81 -7.95
CA VAL A 697 11.53 -24.33 -9.20
C VAL A 697 11.39 -25.85 -9.27
N PHE A 698 11.68 -26.58 -8.19
CA PHE A 698 11.43 -28.02 -8.10
C PHE A 698 9.94 -28.36 -8.18
N TYR A 699 9.06 -27.55 -7.59
CA TYR A 699 7.61 -27.74 -7.70
C TYR A 699 7.08 -27.38 -9.10
N MET A 700 7.65 -26.39 -9.78
CA MET A 700 7.36 -26.11 -11.18
C MET A 700 7.80 -27.26 -12.08
N LEU A 701 9.02 -27.79 -11.90
CA LEU A 701 9.49 -28.98 -12.63
C LEU A 701 8.61 -30.20 -12.35
N PHE A 702 8.37 -30.52 -11.07
CA PHE A 702 7.53 -31.65 -10.67
C PHE A 702 6.06 -31.51 -11.07
N SER A 703 5.51 -30.28 -11.09
CA SER A 703 4.15 -30.05 -11.60
C SER A 703 4.09 -30.10 -13.12
N TYR A 704 5.15 -29.72 -13.85
CA TYR A 704 5.26 -29.93 -15.29
C TYR A 704 5.31 -31.43 -15.63
N GLU A 705 6.14 -32.21 -14.92
CA GLU A 705 6.17 -33.67 -15.03
C GLU A 705 4.81 -34.29 -14.67
N THR A 706 4.20 -33.89 -13.55
CA THR A 706 2.91 -34.43 -13.08
C THR A 706 1.74 -34.05 -13.99
N SER A 707 1.73 -32.85 -14.57
CA SER A 707 0.72 -32.44 -15.56
C SER A 707 0.91 -33.14 -16.90
N SER A 708 2.15 -33.44 -17.31
CA SER A 708 2.39 -34.30 -18.49
C SER A 708 1.89 -35.73 -18.25
N ALA A 709 2.16 -36.31 -17.06
CA ALA A 709 1.67 -37.62 -16.66
C ALA A 709 0.14 -37.66 -16.54
N GLY A 710 -0.48 -36.60 -16.01
CA GLY A 710 -1.94 -36.45 -15.91
C GLY A 710 -2.65 -36.42 -17.27
N SER A 711 -2.02 -35.83 -18.30
CA SER A 711 -2.55 -35.87 -19.67
C SER A 711 -2.31 -37.22 -20.39
N ALA A 712 -1.35 -38.03 -19.94
CA ALA A 712 -0.99 -39.28 -20.60
C ALA A 712 -1.98 -40.43 -20.35
N ILE A 713 -2.74 -40.41 -19.24
CA ILE A 713 -3.59 -41.54 -18.82
C ILE A 713 -4.87 -41.69 -19.68
N VAL A 714 -5.27 -40.65 -20.43
CA VAL A 714 -6.40 -40.72 -21.38
C VAL A 714 -5.93 -41.04 -22.82
N GLY A 715 -4.62 -41.11 -23.06
CA GLY A 715 -4.03 -41.14 -24.42
C GLY A 715 -2.85 -42.11 -24.61
N ALA A 716 -2.78 -43.21 -23.86
CA ALA A 716 -1.65 -44.15 -23.92
C ALA A 716 -2.08 -45.63 -24.00
N ALA A 717 -2.60 -46.03 -25.17
CA ALA A 717 -2.41 -47.39 -25.65
C ALA A 717 -1.15 -47.41 -26.55
N ALA A 718 -0.21 -48.34 -26.28
CA ALA A 718 1.16 -48.38 -26.80
C ALA A 718 2.15 -47.33 -26.18
N PRO A 719 3.48 -47.59 -26.14
CA PRO A 719 4.42 -46.90 -25.22
C PRO A 719 5.14 -45.64 -25.80
N GLY A 720 5.35 -44.60 -24.93
CA GLY A 720 5.74 -43.19 -25.22
C GLY A 720 7.24 -42.78 -25.21
N GLY A 721 7.73 -41.97 -24.23
CA GLY A 721 9.10 -41.35 -24.06
C GLY A 721 10.31 -42.32 -24.11
N PRO A 722 11.25 -42.50 -23.14
CA PRO A 722 12.18 -41.39 -21.80
C PRO A 722 12.55 -39.96 -22.30
N ILE A 723 13.39 -39.03 -21.76
CA ILE A 723 14.59 -38.89 -20.85
C ILE A 723 15.98 -39.27 -21.46
N ALA A 724 17.06 -38.45 -21.58
CA ALA A 724 17.34 -37.00 -21.39
C ALA A 724 18.65 -36.48 -22.07
N ALA A 725 18.69 -35.18 -22.45
CA ALA A 725 19.81 -34.20 -22.43
C ALA A 725 21.16 -34.40 -23.21
N GLY A 726 21.63 -33.33 -23.87
CA GLY A 726 22.62 -32.41 -23.28
C GLY A 726 24.06 -32.33 -23.86
N ALA A 727 24.87 -31.47 -23.23
CA ALA A 727 26.24 -31.01 -23.56
C ALA A 727 26.34 -29.94 -24.69
N ASP A 728 27.17 -28.88 -24.61
CA ASP A 728 28.02 -28.41 -23.50
C ASP A 728 28.27 -26.87 -23.56
N ASP A 729 28.59 -26.27 -22.41
CA ASP A 729 29.04 -24.88 -22.23
C ASP A 729 30.56 -24.76 -22.51
N PRO A 730 31.09 -23.69 -23.16
CA PRO A 730 31.59 -22.57 -22.35
C PRO A 730 31.60 -21.18 -23.03
N THR A 731 31.31 -20.12 -22.27
CA THR A 731 32.19 -18.92 -22.26
C THR A 731 32.29 -18.27 -20.87
N VAL A 732 33.51 -18.24 -20.33
CA VAL A 732 33.81 -17.77 -18.97
C VAL A 732 34.12 -16.27 -18.94
N TRP A 733 33.91 -15.64 -17.78
CA TRP A 733 34.29 -14.26 -17.46
C TRP A 733 35.70 -13.88 -17.97
N GLN A 734 35.82 -12.66 -18.50
CA GLN A 734 37.10 -11.95 -18.52
C GLN A 734 37.21 -11.00 -17.32
N LYS A 735 38.43 -10.87 -16.80
CA LYS A 735 38.82 -9.98 -15.72
C LYS A 735 40.16 -9.35 -16.10
N GLU A 736 40.24 -8.03 -16.15
CA GLU A 736 41.51 -7.33 -16.39
C GLU A 736 42.51 -7.64 -15.26
N GLY A 737 43.79 -7.87 -15.62
CA GLY A 737 44.70 -8.53 -14.67
C GLY A 737 46.21 -8.55 -14.97
N PHE A 738 46.72 -7.73 -15.88
CA PHE A 738 48.13 -7.28 -15.94
C PHE A 738 49.29 -8.28 -16.29
N GLU A 739 50.33 -7.67 -16.85
CA GLU A 739 51.78 -8.00 -16.77
C GLU A 739 52.49 -8.98 -17.73
N GLU A 740 53.76 -8.61 -17.97
CA GLU A 740 54.91 -9.23 -18.68
C GLU A 740 54.74 -9.80 -20.11
N GLY A 741 55.43 -9.16 -21.07
CA GLY A 741 55.63 -9.66 -22.43
C GLY A 741 56.99 -10.34 -22.63
N GLY A 742 57.08 -11.30 -23.56
CA GLY A 742 58.26 -12.18 -23.70
C GLY A 742 58.63 -12.57 -25.14
N VAL A 743 59.32 -11.65 -25.83
CA VAL A 743 60.37 -11.91 -26.85
C VAL A 743 60.23 -13.14 -27.77
N SER A 744 59.77 -12.91 -29.02
CA SER A 744 60.49 -13.20 -30.29
C SER A 744 59.65 -12.80 -31.51
#